data_AF-A0A022M5U0-F1
#
_entry.id   AF-A0A022M5U0-F1
#
_cell.length_a   1.000
_cell.length_b   1.000
_cell.length_c   1.000
_cell.angle_alpha   90.00
_cell.angle_beta   90.00
_cell.angle_gamma   90.00
#
_symmetry.space_group_name_H-M   'P 1'
#
loop_
_entity.id
_entity.type
_entity.pdbx_description
1 polymer ?
#
loop_
_entity_poly.entity_id
_entity_poly.type
_entity_poly.pdbx_seq_one_letter_code
_entity_poly.pdbx_strand_id
1 'polypeptide(L)'
;MSGLMDAVRAGRTAETVALLDGMTDAERRAEFPALKELRKELRAARWGAESRRAYPALHAAGAACQTGAAGVATWIAAADMRWPGAAPAVFLHLLGDRDPAWLADVVHRLAQRPASSGVRFELMAGLVRLAGCPVPTSDAYVRGWAQHMAGLWQRGGHLTDRLRGEPQLRELVRALFTTDDIGGVLGWGSEEGPHSWHGALALLTADGRLDRAETVDACVARLLRGGSTGDHRAFLRVLKALELTREEERARVADWVAMASDAASPVAAHAQALLGALALDGALPHRSLAQLSAAVLFRPERKLVRTQLVLLGKVLGRDTGAADALLPAVAEAFGHEDADVQERALKLVERHLKKLRSAGARASVVAAAEQLGPALRARATGSLGAAPQDASALVHEEVLPPVPRPARLAPAPSSAAELAEEVGAALAAESDCATFERTLDGLVRHAFRDAAALREALEPVVARRWWAETEEHTAVRVESRFHRHYRGLVGTSDALELLLVALHEKLSVTRLHSGTQAKVSRNLCGHGALSHAFDSRMWEAAYRIRTQPLPFLLATPTWSTGLLEPDELVTRLEEYGRLGAMMKVPTKSAIPAKTSRPCFMLLIAEEIVFAWSSASFSAVVVSVLPFGSTASSCAFSVLWLTPAFAFTSISSYVPGLPNSC
;
A
#
# COMPACT_ATOMS: atom_id res chain seq x y z
N MET A 1 -40.09 -24.54 22.62
CA MET A 1 -39.16 -23.51 22.14
C MET A 1 -39.80 -22.16 22.43
N SER A 2 -39.08 -21.22 23.05
CA SER A 2 -39.62 -19.89 23.36
C SER A 2 -39.78 -19.08 22.07
N GLY A 3 -40.77 -18.17 22.03
CA GLY A 3 -40.98 -17.31 20.85
C GLY A 3 -39.74 -16.50 20.47
N LEU A 4 -38.88 -16.17 21.46
CA LEU A 4 -37.58 -15.53 21.25
C LEU A 4 -36.63 -16.41 20.43
N MET A 5 -36.52 -17.70 20.77
CA MET A 5 -35.64 -18.63 20.06
C MET A 5 -36.07 -18.85 18.61
N ASP A 6 -37.38 -18.87 18.35
CA ASP A 6 -37.94 -19.00 17.00
C ASP A 6 -37.64 -17.76 16.15
N ALA A 7 -37.81 -16.57 16.72
CA ALA A 7 -37.47 -15.31 16.07
C ALA A 7 -35.96 -15.22 15.78
N VAL A 8 -35.11 -15.63 16.72
CA VAL A 8 -33.65 -15.64 16.56
C VAL A 8 -33.21 -16.62 15.47
N ARG A 9 -33.71 -17.86 15.48
CA ARG A 9 -33.39 -18.87 14.44
C ARG A 9 -33.82 -18.40 13.05
N ALA A 10 -34.96 -17.74 12.95
CA ALA A 10 -35.43 -17.18 11.69
C ALA A 10 -34.71 -15.88 11.26
N GLY A 11 -33.87 -15.29 12.12
CA GLY A 11 -33.17 -14.03 11.88
C GLY A 11 -34.05 -12.79 11.89
N ARG A 12 -35.25 -12.87 12.49
CA ARG A 12 -36.22 -11.77 12.53
C ARG A 12 -35.84 -10.76 13.63
N THR A 13 -34.80 -9.98 13.36
CA THR A 13 -34.19 -9.08 14.35
C THR A 13 -35.18 -8.09 14.97
N ALA A 14 -36.13 -7.55 14.20
CA ALA A 14 -37.14 -6.62 14.73
C ALA A 14 -38.09 -7.30 15.74
N GLU A 15 -38.53 -8.52 15.45
CA GLU A 15 -39.37 -9.33 16.34
C GLU A 15 -38.59 -9.75 17.59
N THR A 16 -37.32 -10.13 17.43
CA THR A 16 -36.41 -10.39 18.57
C THR A 16 -36.32 -9.18 19.50
N VAL A 17 -36.15 -7.97 18.97
CA VAL A 17 -36.11 -6.73 19.77
C VAL A 17 -37.43 -6.51 20.50
N ALA A 18 -38.56 -6.58 19.80
CA ALA A 18 -39.88 -6.36 20.39
C ALA A 18 -40.19 -7.36 21.53
N LEU A 19 -39.81 -8.63 21.36
CA LEU A 19 -39.94 -9.64 22.41
C LEU A 19 -39.05 -9.33 23.61
N LEU A 20 -37.80 -8.92 23.39
CA LEU A 20 -36.87 -8.56 24.48
C LEU A 20 -37.34 -7.33 25.27
N ASP A 21 -37.91 -6.33 24.60
CA ASP A 21 -38.43 -5.12 25.25
C ASP A 21 -39.59 -5.45 26.22
N GLY A 22 -40.41 -6.45 25.89
CA GLY A 22 -41.49 -6.93 26.74
C GLY A 22 -41.06 -7.86 27.89
N MET A 23 -39.80 -8.32 27.92
CA MET A 23 -39.30 -9.26 28.92
C MET A 23 -38.62 -8.56 30.10
N THR A 24 -38.81 -9.14 31.29
CA THR A 24 -38.06 -8.78 32.51
C THR A 24 -36.62 -9.30 32.45
N ASP A 25 -35.74 -8.75 33.29
CA ASP A 25 -34.35 -9.22 33.40
C ASP A 25 -34.22 -10.68 33.83
N ALA A 26 -35.16 -11.18 34.64
CA ALA A 26 -35.19 -12.58 35.05
C ALA A 26 -35.52 -13.51 33.87
N GLU A 27 -36.51 -13.14 33.05
CA GLU A 27 -36.90 -13.88 31.86
C GLU A 27 -35.79 -13.85 30.81
N ARG A 28 -35.20 -12.67 30.56
CA ARG A 28 -34.04 -12.52 29.67
C ARG A 28 -32.88 -13.41 30.09
N ARG A 29 -32.56 -13.46 31.39
CA ARG A 29 -31.52 -14.33 31.94
C ARG A 29 -31.84 -15.82 31.80
N ALA A 30 -33.11 -16.20 31.91
CA ALA A 30 -33.56 -17.59 31.76
C ALA A 30 -33.41 -18.11 30.32
N GLU A 31 -33.54 -17.25 29.30
CA GLU A 31 -33.37 -17.61 27.89
C GLU A 31 -31.89 -17.72 27.46
N PHE A 32 -30.96 -17.14 28.21
CA PHE A 32 -29.55 -17.05 27.82
C PHE A 32 -28.84 -18.40 27.60
N PRO A 33 -29.06 -19.46 28.40
CA PRO A 33 -28.49 -20.79 28.13
C PRO A 33 -28.90 -21.35 26.76
N ALA A 34 -30.16 -21.16 26.34
CA ALA A 34 -30.63 -21.62 25.04
C ALA A 34 -29.94 -20.88 23.89
N LEU A 35 -29.71 -19.56 24.04
CA LEU A 35 -28.94 -18.77 23.07
C LEU A 35 -27.47 -19.23 22.94
N LYS A 36 -26.85 -19.71 24.04
CA LYS A 36 -25.49 -20.28 23.99
C LYS A 36 -25.44 -21.58 23.21
N GLU A 37 -26.41 -22.47 23.42
CA GLU A 37 -26.48 -23.73 22.67
C GLU A 37 -26.74 -23.46 21.18
N LEU A 38 -27.62 -22.51 20.85
CA LEU A 38 -27.82 -22.09 19.47
C LEU A 38 -26.55 -21.50 18.86
N ARG A 39 -25.80 -20.66 19.60
CA ARG A 39 -24.51 -20.16 19.14
C ARG A 39 -23.52 -21.29 18.82
N LYS A 40 -23.49 -22.34 19.64
CA LYS A 40 -22.63 -23.52 19.45
C LYS A 40 -23.04 -24.29 18.18
N GLU A 41 -24.33 -24.49 17.99
CA GLU A 41 -24.93 -25.10 16.80
C GLU A 41 -24.57 -24.32 15.53
N LEU A 42 -24.83 -23.01 15.50
CA LEU A 42 -24.55 -22.16 14.33
C LEU A 42 -23.06 -22.00 14.02
N ARG A 43 -22.18 -22.17 15.02
CA ARG A 43 -20.73 -22.16 14.82
C ARG A 43 -20.27 -23.40 14.07
N ALA A 44 -20.89 -24.56 14.29
CA ALA A 44 -20.57 -25.79 13.56
C ALA A 44 -20.91 -25.67 12.07
N ALA A 45 -21.97 -24.95 11.72
CA ALA A 45 -22.39 -24.67 10.35
C ALA A 45 -22.19 -23.20 9.95
N ARG A 46 -21.01 -22.62 10.26
CA ARG A 46 -20.77 -21.15 10.19
C ARG A 46 -21.11 -20.49 8.85
N TRP A 47 -20.95 -21.21 7.74
CA TRP A 47 -21.13 -20.66 6.38
C TRP A 47 -22.52 -20.92 5.79
N GLY A 48 -23.38 -21.68 6.49
CA GLY A 48 -24.75 -21.96 6.08
C GLY A 48 -25.60 -20.70 5.95
N ALA A 49 -26.59 -20.73 5.05
CA ALA A 49 -27.53 -19.62 4.86
C ALA A 49 -28.34 -19.34 6.13
N GLU A 50 -28.76 -20.39 6.84
CA GLU A 50 -29.49 -20.32 8.11
C GLU A 50 -28.66 -19.64 9.21
N SER A 51 -27.41 -20.06 9.39
CA SER A 51 -26.49 -19.45 10.35
C SER A 51 -26.31 -17.96 10.08
N ARG A 52 -26.02 -17.58 8.82
CA ARG A 52 -25.87 -16.17 8.42
C ARG A 52 -27.11 -15.33 8.68
N ARG A 53 -28.30 -15.92 8.53
CA ARG A 53 -29.59 -15.25 8.80
C ARG A 53 -29.81 -15.04 10.29
N ALA A 54 -29.49 -16.04 11.11
CA ALA A 54 -29.74 -16.02 12.55
C ALA A 54 -28.73 -15.16 13.35
N TYR A 55 -27.47 -15.02 12.88
CA TYR A 55 -26.40 -14.33 13.62
C TYR A 55 -26.74 -12.90 14.08
N PRO A 56 -27.33 -12.00 13.27
CA PRO A 56 -27.70 -10.67 13.74
C PRO A 56 -28.66 -10.70 14.94
N ALA A 57 -29.73 -11.49 14.85
CA ALA A 57 -30.73 -11.61 15.92
C ALA A 57 -30.13 -12.29 17.17
N LEU A 58 -29.31 -13.33 17.00
CA LEU A 58 -28.59 -14.00 18.09
C LEU A 58 -27.61 -13.06 18.78
N HIS A 59 -26.90 -12.24 18.01
CA HIS A 59 -25.94 -11.27 18.52
C HIS A 59 -26.64 -10.23 19.41
N ALA A 60 -27.77 -9.68 18.96
CA ALA A 60 -28.60 -8.76 19.74
C ALA A 60 -29.20 -9.41 21.00
N ALA A 61 -29.84 -10.57 20.85
CA ALA A 61 -30.50 -11.27 21.95
C ALA A 61 -29.50 -11.67 23.05
N GLY A 62 -28.36 -12.24 22.68
CA GLY A 62 -27.35 -12.63 23.68
C GLY A 62 -26.73 -11.44 24.42
N ALA A 63 -26.65 -10.26 23.81
CA ALA A 63 -26.22 -9.04 24.50
C ALA A 63 -27.27 -8.53 25.49
N ALA A 64 -28.56 -8.54 25.12
CA ALA A 64 -29.65 -8.10 25.99
C ALA A 64 -29.91 -9.06 27.17
N CYS A 65 -29.72 -10.37 26.95
CA CYS A 65 -29.97 -11.42 27.94
C CYS A 65 -28.86 -11.58 29.00
N GLN A 66 -27.74 -10.89 28.84
CA GLN A 66 -26.61 -10.96 29.75
C GLN A 66 -26.63 -9.76 30.71
N THR A 67 -26.55 -10.03 32.02
CA THR A 67 -26.65 -8.99 33.06
C THR A 67 -25.31 -8.36 33.46
N GLY A 68 -24.20 -9.06 33.26
CA GLY A 68 -22.87 -8.57 33.63
C GLY A 68 -22.17 -7.85 32.47
N ALA A 69 -21.63 -6.66 32.74
CA ALA A 69 -20.94 -5.82 31.75
C ALA A 69 -19.78 -6.57 31.04
N ALA A 70 -18.99 -7.34 31.79
CA ALA A 70 -17.92 -8.17 31.25
C ALA A 70 -18.42 -9.25 30.28
N GLY A 71 -19.56 -9.87 30.61
CA GLY A 71 -20.20 -10.87 29.76
C GLY A 71 -20.71 -10.25 28.46
N VAL A 72 -21.36 -9.09 28.55
CA VAL A 72 -21.89 -8.37 27.38
C VAL A 72 -20.76 -7.95 26.45
N ALA A 73 -19.71 -7.34 26.98
CA ALA A 73 -18.55 -6.95 26.19
C ALA A 73 -17.87 -8.17 25.51
N THR A 74 -17.77 -9.30 26.21
CA THR A 74 -17.22 -10.54 25.66
C THR A 74 -18.11 -11.14 24.57
N TRP A 75 -19.44 -11.05 24.72
CA TRP A 75 -20.39 -11.53 23.73
C TRP A 75 -20.33 -10.68 22.46
N ILE A 76 -20.38 -9.36 22.60
CA ILE A 76 -20.38 -8.41 21.49
C ILE A 76 -19.07 -8.48 20.69
N ALA A 77 -17.93 -8.55 21.38
CA ALA A 77 -16.61 -8.55 20.75
C ALA A 77 -16.17 -9.95 20.26
N ALA A 78 -17.03 -10.97 20.32
CA ALA A 78 -16.64 -12.31 19.96
C ALA A 78 -16.38 -12.48 18.46
N ALA A 79 -15.32 -13.22 18.11
CA ALA A 79 -14.85 -13.35 16.72
C ALA A 79 -15.89 -13.97 15.76
N ASP A 80 -16.75 -14.85 16.25
CA ASP A 80 -17.85 -15.45 15.48
C ASP A 80 -19.05 -14.51 15.29
N MET A 81 -19.18 -13.46 16.10
CA MET A 81 -20.24 -12.45 15.99
C MET A 81 -19.90 -11.32 14.98
N ARG A 82 -18.73 -11.41 14.34
CA ARG A 82 -18.22 -10.40 13.40
C ARG A 82 -18.93 -10.43 12.03
N TRP A 83 -19.71 -11.48 11.69
CA TRP A 83 -20.19 -11.71 10.33
C TRP A 83 -21.61 -12.32 10.21
N PRO A 84 -22.61 -11.59 9.70
CA PRO A 84 -22.90 -10.19 10.00
C PRO A 84 -23.51 -10.06 11.41
N GLY A 85 -23.07 -9.07 12.18
CA GLY A 85 -23.65 -8.75 13.49
C GLY A 85 -24.86 -7.79 13.40
N ALA A 86 -25.65 -7.68 14.48
CA ALA A 86 -26.71 -6.68 14.60
C ALA A 86 -26.17 -5.25 14.43
N ALA A 87 -26.99 -4.30 13.96
CA ALA A 87 -26.64 -2.87 13.81
C ALA A 87 -26.35 -2.18 15.16
N PRO A 88 -25.54 -1.09 15.22
CA PRO A 88 -25.22 -0.42 16.50
C PRO A 88 -26.47 0.12 17.18
N ALA A 89 -27.39 0.66 16.38
CA ALA A 89 -28.67 1.18 16.85
C ALA A 89 -29.50 0.15 17.62
N VAL A 90 -29.43 -1.13 17.25
CA VAL A 90 -30.14 -2.21 17.95
C VAL A 90 -29.58 -2.41 19.35
N PHE A 91 -28.24 -2.39 19.50
CA PHE A 91 -27.63 -2.49 20.82
C PHE A 91 -27.91 -1.25 21.68
N LEU A 92 -27.86 -0.05 21.09
CA LEU A 92 -28.14 1.18 21.82
C LEU A 92 -29.58 1.24 22.31
N HIS A 93 -30.52 0.71 21.53
CA HIS A 93 -31.92 0.53 21.94
C HIS A 93 -32.01 -0.48 23.10
N LEU A 94 -31.54 -1.71 22.89
CA LEU A 94 -31.70 -2.81 23.86
C LEU A 94 -30.95 -2.60 25.19
N LEU A 95 -29.83 -1.88 25.16
CA LEU A 95 -29.01 -1.62 26.34
C LEU A 95 -29.29 -0.24 26.93
N GLY A 96 -30.06 0.62 26.27
CA GLY A 96 -30.18 2.04 26.60
C GLY A 96 -30.78 2.32 27.99
N ASP A 97 -31.65 1.45 28.47
CA ASP A 97 -32.32 1.60 29.77
C ASP A 97 -31.47 1.09 30.96
N ARG A 98 -30.26 0.58 30.70
CA ARG A 98 -29.35 0.09 31.75
C ARG A 98 -28.73 1.26 32.52
N ASP A 99 -28.33 0.96 33.76
CA ASP A 99 -27.62 1.92 34.62
C ASP A 99 -26.41 2.56 33.89
N PRO A 100 -26.24 3.90 33.95
CA PRO A 100 -25.14 4.58 33.29
C PRO A 100 -23.74 4.10 33.69
N ALA A 101 -23.51 3.74 34.96
CA ALA A 101 -22.21 3.23 35.40
C ALA A 101 -21.94 1.83 34.84
N TRP A 102 -22.99 1.01 34.69
CA TRP A 102 -22.88 -0.28 33.99
C TRP A 102 -22.56 -0.10 32.49
N LEU A 103 -23.19 0.86 31.82
CA LEU A 103 -22.90 1.18 30.41
C LEU A 103 -21.45 1.70 30.24
N ALA A 104 -20.97 2.49 31.18
CA ALA A 104 -19.58 2.94 31.24
C ALA A 104 -18.60 1.75 31.36
N ASP A 105 -18.89 0.76 32.21
CA ASP A 105 -18.06 -0.45 32.33
C ASP A 105 -18.07 -1.28 31.02
N VAL A 106 -19.23 -1.43 30.37
CA VAL A 106 -19.31 -2.12 29.08
C VAL A 106 -18.45 -1.43 28.02
N VAL A 107 -18.58 -0.10 27.88
CA VAL A 107 -17.83 0.61 26.84
C VAL A 107 -16.33 0.62 27.12
N HIS A 108 -15.91 0.75 28.38
CA HIS A 108 -14.50 0.63 28.76
C HIS A 108 -13.94 -0.74 28.36
N ARG A 109 -14.67 -1.82 28.67
CA ARG A 109 -14.25 -3.18 28.31
C ARG A 109 -14.24 -3.45 26.81
N LEU A 110 -15.17 -2.87 26.06
CA LEU A 110 -15.17 -2.95 24.60
C LEU A 110 -13.97 -2.19 24.00
N ALA A 111 -13.68 -1.01 24.54
CA ALA A 111 -12.56 -0.18 24.09
C ALA A 111 -11.20 -0.82 24.41
N GLN A 112 -11.07 -1.62 25.47
CA GLN A 112 -9.85 -2.36 25.80
C GLN A 112 -9.65 -3.63 24.94
N ARG A 113 -10.57 -3.97 24.03
CA ARG A 113 -10.37 -5.06 23.08
C ARG A 113 -9.41 -4.63 21.96
N PRO A 114 -8.67 -5.58 21.36
CA PRO A 114 -7.88 -5.28 20.17
C PRO A 114 -8.76 -4.70 19.06
N ALA A 115 -8.25 -3.75 18.26
CA ALA A 115 -9.00 -3.18 17.13
C ALA A 115 -9.48 -4.26 16.13
N SER A 116 -8.76 -5.39 16.04
CA SER A 116 -9.12 -6.54 15.21
C SER A 116 -10.43 -7.23 15.64
N SER A 117 -10.92 -6.99 16.86
CA SER A 117 -12.24 -7.46 17.32
C SER A 117 -13.40 -6.85 16.51
N GLY A 118 -13.18 -5.75 15.79
CA GLY A 118 -14.15 -5.20 14.85
C GLY A 118 -15.42 -4.62 15.50
N VAL A 119 -15.34 -4.26 16.78
CA VAL A 119 -16.43 -3.53 17.46
C VAL A 119 -16.56 -2.17 16.79
N ARG A 120 -17.77 -1.84 16.33
CA ARG A 120 -18.01 -0.60 15.61
C ARG A 120 -17.95 0.60 16.53
N PHE A 121 -17.31 1.67 16.05
CA PHE A 121 -17.16 2.92 16.78
C PHE A 121 -18.51 3.54 17.18
N GLU A 122 -19.52 3.47 16.30
CA GLU A 122 -20.84 4.05 16.57
C GLU A 122 -21.52 3.44 17.79
N LEU A 123 -21.28 2.16 18.05
CA LEU A 123 -21.76 1.49 19.25
C LEU A 123 -21.06 2.06 20.49
N MET A 124 -19.72 2.08 20.48
CA MET A 124 -18.95 2.59 21.61
C MET A 124 -19.28 4.06 21.90
N ALA A 125 -19.27 4.93 20.87
CA ALA A 125 -19.62 6.34 21.01
C ALA A 125 -21.07 6.56 21.47
N GLY A 126 -22.01 5.72 21.03
CA GLY A 126 -23.39 5.76 21.53
C GLY A 126 -23.50 5.38 22.99
N LEU A 127 -22.78 4.34 23.43
CA LEU A 127 -22.74 3.93 24.85
C LEU A 127 -22.07 5.01 25.72
N VAL A 128 -21.00 5.66 25.25
CA VAL A 128 -20.40 6.80 25.96
C VAL A 128 -21.42 7.92 26.15
N ARG A 129 -22.19 8.27 25.11
CA ARG A 129 -23.22 9.32 25.21
C ARG A 129 -24.34 8.96 26.18
N LEU A 130 -24.80 7.71 26.19
CA LEU A 130 -25.84 7.24 27.11
C LEU A 130 -25.33 7.16 28.56
N ALA A 131 -24.09 6.73 28.75
CA ALA A 131 -23.46 6.62 30.06
C ALA A 131 -23.02 7.98 30.64
N GLY A 132 -22.79 8.99 29.79
CA GLY A 132 -22.22 10.28 30.20
C GLY A 132 -20.78 10.17 30.74
N CYS A 133 -20.04 9.12 30.37
CA CYS A 133 -18.69 8.87 30.87
C CYS A 133 -17.60 9.57 30.00
N PRO A 134 -16.36 9.71 30.51
CA PRO A 134 -15.24 10.13 29.68
C PRO A 134 -15.03 9.21 28.47
N VAL A 135 -14.58 9.76 27.34
CA VAL A 135 -14.28 8.97 26.15
C VAL A 135 -13.07 8.06 26.39
N PRO A 136 -13.12 6.77 26.01
CA PRO A 136 -11.94 5.92 26.04
C PRO A 136 -10.86 6.42 25.06
N THR A 137 -9.61 6.40 25.50
CA THR A 137 -8.43 6.78 24.70
C THR A 137 -7.59 5.57 24.27
N SER A 138 -8.19 4.37 24.29
CA SER A 138 -7.52 3.14 23.85
C SER A 138 -7.40 3.08 22.32
N ASP A 139 -6.45 2.27 21.82
CA ASP A 139 -6.19 2.10 20.39
C ASP A 139 -7.47 1.78 19.59
N ALA A 140 -8.28 0.81 20.03
CA ALA A 140 -9.48 0.42 19.30
C ALA A 140 -10.53 1.55 19.19
N TYR A 141 -10.66 2.36 20.25
CA TYR A 141 -11.61 3.48 20.24
C TYR A 141 -11.10 4.61 19.34
N VAL A 142 -9.84 5.01 19.48
CA VAL A 142 -9.23 6.11 18.71
C VAL A 142 -9.13 5.75 17.23
N ARG A 143 -8.71 4.53 16.91
CA ARG A 143 -8.66 4.02 15.54
C ARG A 143 -10.06 3.95 14.92
N GLY A 144 -11.04 3.45 15.67
CA GLY A 144 -12.44 3.42 15.24
C GLY A 144 -13.02 4.81 15.00
N TRP A 145 -12.71 5.77 15.87
CA TRP A 145 -13.08 7.18 15.70
C TRP A 145 -12.46 7.77 14.44
N ALA A 146 -11.15 7.63 14.26
CA ALA A 146 -10.45 8.16 13.08
C ALA A 146 -10.99 7.53 11.78
N GLN A 147 -11.29 6.23 11.77
CA GLN A 147 -11.92 5.55 10.65
C GLN A 147 -13.35 6.04 10.39
N HIS A 148 -14.15 6.26 11.45
CA HIS A 148 -15.50 6.81 11.33
C HIS A 148 -15.45 8.22 10.74
N MET A 149 -14.56 9.07 11.22
CA MET A 149 -14.35 10.42 10.72
C MET A 149 -13.84 10.43 9.28
N ALA A 150 -13.00 9.48 8.86
CA ALA A 150 -12.64 9.34 7.45
C ALA A 150 -13.82 8.82 6.59
N GLY A 151 -14.56 7.83 7.09
CA GLY A 151 -15.59 7.08 6.37
C GLY A 151 -16.86 7.86 6.01
N LEU A 152 -17.19 8.95 6.73
CA LEU A 152 -18.39 9.75 6.41
C LEU A 152 -18.23 10.70 5.20
N TRP A 153 -17.10 10.68 4.47
CA TRP A 153 -16.94 11.44 3.22
C TRP A 153 -18.06 11.17 2.20
N GLN A 154 -18.63 9.95 2.21
CA GLN A 154 -19.76 9.59 1.35
C GLN A 154 -21.08 10.30 1.68
N ARG A 155 -21.17 10.96 2.86
CA ARG A 155 -22.36 11.71 3.29
C ARG A 155 -22.25 13.22 2.96
N GLY A 156 -21.18 13.64 2.31
CA GLY A 156 -20.90 15.06 2.00
C GLY A 156 -20.31 15.82 3.20
N GLY A 157 -19.68 16.96 2.90
CA GLY A 157 -19.04 17.85 3.90
C GLY A 157 -17.56 17.57 4.13
N HIS A 158 -16.84 18.58 4.63
CA HIS A 158 -15.40 18.49 4.86
C HIS A 158 -15.06 17.80 6.19
N LEU A 159 -13.91 17.12 6.26
CA LEU A 159 -13.43 16.50 7.51
C LEU A 159 -13.25 17.53 8.63
N THR A 160 -12.73 18.71 8.29
CA THR A 160 -12.49 19.81 9.23
C THR A 160 -13.76 20.21 9.96
N ASP A 161 -14.89 20.34 9.26
CA ASP A 161 -16.17 20.73 9.87
C ASP A 161 -16.70 19.65 10.81
N ARG A 162 -16.51 18.38 10.45
CA ARG A 162 -16.87 17.26 11.31
C ARG A 162 -16.02 17.24 12.59
N LEU A 163 -14.71 17.46 12.47
CA LEU A 163 -13.82 17.56 13.63
C LEU A 163 -14.15 18.77 14.52
N ARG A 164 -14.60 19.90 13.94
CA ARG A 164 -15.08 21.06 14.73
C ARG A 164 -16.31 20.73 15.57
N GLY A 165 -17.15 19.81 15.11
CA GLY A 165 -18.34 19.34 15.83
C GLY A 165 -18.06 18.27 16.89
N GLU A 166 -16.81 17.78 17.01
CA GLU A 166 -16.43 16.72 17.95
C GLU A 166 -16.24 17.29 19.38
N PRO A 167 -17.09 16.96 20.36
CA PRO A 167 -17.00 17.55 21.69
C PRO A 167 -15.71 17.17 22.43
N GLN A 168 -15.17 15.97 22.19
CA GLN A 168 -13.95 15.47 22.83
C GLN A 168 -12.71 15.57 21.92
N LEU A 169 -12.71 16.52 20.99
CA LEU A 169 -11.67 16.67 19.95
C LEU A 169 -10.25 16.66 20.54
N ARG A 170 -10.01 17.43 21.59
CA ARG A 170 -8.66 17.57 22.20
C ARG A 170 -8.14 16.25 22.75
N GLU A 171 -8.98 15.51 23.47
CA GLU A 171 -8.62 14.25 24.10
C GLU A 171 -8.35 13.16 23.05
N LEU A 172 -9.20 13.07 22.03
CA LEU A 172 -9.06 12.10 20.94
C LEU A 172 -7.86 12.40 20.05
N VAL A 173 -7.56 13.68 19.78
CA VAL A 173 -6.36 14.07 19.02
C VAL A 173 -5.08 13.80 19.82
N ARG A 174 -5.05 14.07 21.13
CA ARG A 174 -3.90 13.68 21.97
C ARG A 174 -3.69 12.16 21.92
N ALA A 175 -4.76 11.39 22.06
CA ALA A 175 -4.69 9.93 21.98
C ALA A 175 -4.26 9.45 20.58
N LEU A 176 -4.69 10.13 19.51
CA LEU A 176 -4.27 9.86 18.12
C LEU A 176 -2.74 9.96 17.97
N PHE A 177 -2.11 11.01 18.52
CA PHE A 177 -0.65 11.16 18.49
C PHE A 177 0.08 10.10 19.31
N THR A 178 -0.58 9.46 20.29
CA THR A 178 0.04 8.40 21.09
C THR A 178 -0.22 6.99 20.56
N THR A 179 -1.15 6.83 19.62
CA THR A 179 -1.57 5.53 19.10
C THR A 179 -0.56 5.01 18.07
N ASP A 180 -0.15 3.75 18.22
CA ASP A 180 0.80 3.11 17.32
C ASP A 180 0.12 2.65 16.01
N ASP A 181 0.83 2.72 14.89
CA ASP A 181 0.38 2.30 13.55
C ASP A 181 -0.99 2.87 13.11
N ILE A 182 -1.25 4.13 13.47
CA ILE A 182 -2.49 4.83 13.09
C ILE A 182 -2.37 5.61 11.79
N GLY A 183 -1.14 5.84 11.30
CA GLY A 183 -0.84 6.61 10.11
C GLY A 183 -1.48 6.04 8.84
N GLY A 184 -1.70 4.72 8.79
CA GLY A 184 -2.50 4.08 7.75
C GLY A 184 -3.88 4.72 7.64
N VAL A 185 -4.60 4.85 8.76
CA VAL A 185 -5.96 5.43 8.81
C VAL A 185 -5.98 6.88 8.36
N LEU A 186 -4.97 7.67 8.73
CA LEU A 186 -4.83 9.07 8.32
C LEU A 186 -4.54 9.23 6.82
N GLY A 187 -4.01 8.19 6.17
CA GLY A 187 -3.79 8.11 4.73
C GLY A 187 -5.03 7.76 3.92
N TRP A 188 -6.05 7.14 4.53
CA TRP A 188 -7.31 6.80 3.86
C TRP A 188 -8.21 8.04 3.73
N GLY A 189 -8.60 8.38 2.49
CA GLY A 189 -9.39 9.57 2.15
C GLY A 189 -8.59 10.70 1.49
N SER A 190 -7.57 10.35 0.68
CA SER A 190 -6.59 11.25 0.07
C SER A 190 -7.17 12.22 -0.97
N GLU A 191 -7.96 13.19 -0.52
CA GLU A 191 -7.89 14.53 -1.10
C GLU A 191 -6.65 15.20 -0.49
N GLU A 192 -5.67 15.55 -1.31
CA GLU A 192 -4.64 16.50 -0.88
C GLU A 192 -5.30 17.86 -0.66
N GLY A 193 -4.95 18.56 0.42
CA GLY A 193 -5.49 19.89 0.71
C GLY A 193 -6.01 20.10 2.13
N PRO A 194 -6.68 21.23 2.39
CA PRO A 194 -7.05 21.67 3.74
C PRO A 194 -8.04 20.75 4.46
N HIS A 195 -8.76 19.91 3.71
CA HIS A 195 -9.78 18.99 4.23
C HIS A 195 -9.29 17.56 4.41
N SER A 196 -8.01 17.31 4.15
CA SER A 196 -7.33 16.08 4.55
C SER A 196 -7.15 16.00 6.06
N TRP A 197 -6.81 14.83 6.60
CA TRP A 197 -6.47 14.71 8.03
C TRP A 197 -5.35 15.66 8.47
N HIS A 198 -4.29 15.78 7.67
CA HIS A 198 -3.14 16.63 8.00
C HIS A 198 -3.47 18.12 7.89
N GLY A 199 -4.20 18.52 6.85
CA GLY A 199 -4.68 19.89 6.69
C GLY A 199 -5.70 20.27 7.78
N ALA A 200 -6.61 19.37 8.14
CA ALA A 200 -7.61 19.63 9.17
C ALA A 200 -6.98 19.81 10.55
N LEU A 201 -6.00 18.98 10.93
CA LEU A 201 -5.27 19.15 12.19
C LEU A 201 -4.52 20.49 12.23
N ALA A 202 -3.88 20.89 11.13
CA ALA A 202 -3.23 22.19 11.04
C ALA A 202 -4.22 23.36 11.15
N LEU A 203 -5.35 23.30 10.44
CA LEU A 203 -6.41 24.32 10.53
C LEU A 203 -7.01 24.41 11.93
N LEU A 204 -7.31 23.28 12.58
CA LEU A 204 -7.85 23.27 13.94
C LEU A 204 -6.85 23.82 14.97
N THR A 205 -5.56 23.69 14.70
CA THR A 205 -4.50 24.29 15.51
C THR A 205 -4.43 25.80 15.27
N ALA A 206 -4.51 26.25 14.01
CA ALA A 206 -4.55 27.68 13.67
C ALA A 206 -5.82 28.37 14.20
N ASP A 207 -6.96 27.68 14.19
CA ASP A 207 -8.25 28.14 14.73
C ASP A 207 -8.27 28.17 16.28
N GLY A 208 -7.20 27.72 16.96
CA GLY A 208 -7.11 27.67 18.43
C GLY A 208 -7.99 26.59 19.10
N ARG A 209 -8.57 25.67 18.31
CA ARG A 209 -9.33 24.53 18.84
C ARG A 209 -8.40 23.49 19.47
N LEU A 210 -7.22 23.31 18.88
CA LEU A 210 -6.09 22.57 19.43
C LEU A 210 -5.02 23.57 19.90
N ASP A 211 -4.37 23.27 21.03
CA ASP A 211 -3.24 24.08 21.49
C ASP A 211 -2.03 23.87 20.56
N ARG A 212 -1.42 24.97 20.10
CA ARG A 212 -0.33 24.91 19.12
C ARG A 212 0.93 24.26 19.69
N ALA A 213 1.33 24.63 20.90
CA ALA A 213 2.54 24.10 21.51
C ALA A 213 2.38 22.59 21.75
N GLU A 214 1.26 22.17 22.35
CA GLU A 214 0.98 20.77 22.62
C GLU A 214 0.87 19.94 21.33
N THR A 215 0.26 20.49 20.26
CA THR A 215 0.11 19.77 18.99
C THR A 215 1.45 19.57 18.28
N VAL A 216 2.30 20.60 18.27
CA VAL A 216 3.65 20.50 17.73
C VAL A 216 4.47 19.50 18.54
N ASP A 217 4.45 19.59 19.87
CA ASP A 217 5.20 18.69 20.76
C ASP A 217 4.73 17.24 20.60
N ALA A 218 3.42 17.00 20.53
CA ALA A 218 2.87 15.67 20.29
C ALA A 218 3.28 15.11 18.93
N CYS A 219 3.29 15.94 17.87
CA CYS A 219 3.71 15.53 16.53
C CYS A 219 5.21 15.19 16.47
N VAL A 220 6.04 16.02 17.11
CA VAL A 220 7.51 15.82 17.21
C VAL A 220 7.83 14.57 18.03
N ALA A 221 7.23 14.42 19.21
CA ALA A 221 7.39 13.24 20.04
C ALA A 221 6.95 11.96 19.31
N ARG A 222 5.89 12.04 18.50
CA ARG A 222 5.42 10.91 17.70
C ARG A 222 6.40 10.50 16.59
N LEU A 223 7.05 11.47 15.95
CA LEU A 223 8.08 11.21 14.93
C LEU A 223 9.37 10.66 15.56
N LEU A 224 9.75 11.13 16.76
CA LEU A 224 10.91 10.62 17.51
C LEU A 224 10.72 9.19 18.00
N ARG A 225 9.49 8.81 18.37
CA ARG A 225 9.17 7.44 18.83
C ARG A 225 9.45 6.39 17.75
N GLY A 226 9.52 6.77 16.48
CA GLY A 226 9.57 5.84 15.35
C GLY A 226 8.21 5.23 15.04
N GLY A 227 8.15 4.18 14.22
CA GLY A 227 6.90 3.50 13.86
C GLY A 227 6.90 2.96 12.44
N SER A 228 5.71 2.65 11.93
CA SER A 228 5.56 2.15 10.57
C SER A 228 5.85 3.25 9.53
N THR A 229 6.16 2.85 8.29
CA THR A 229 6.31 3.81 7.19
C THR A 229 5.05 4.66 6.98
N GLY A 230 3.87 4.10 7.29
CA GLY A 230 2.59 4.81 7.27
C GLY A 230 2.53 5.93 8.30
N ASP A 231 2.95 5.66 9.53
CA ASP A 231 3.05 6.66 10.60
C ASP A 231 3.99 7.80 10.24
N HIS A 232 5.23 7.48 9.86
CA HIS A 232 6.22 8.50 9.49
C HIS A 232 5.71 9.41 8.39
N ARG A 233 5.07 8.84 7.36
CA ARG A 233 4.50 9.61 6.26
C ARG A 233 3.35 10.52 6.72
N ALA A 234 2.43 10.00 7.53
CA ALA A 234 1.25 10.73 7.99
C ALA A 234 1.66 11.91 8.90
N PHE A 235 2.45 11.64 9.94
CA PHE A 235 2.82 12.67 10.91
C PHE A 235 3.85 13.67 10.35
N LEU A 236 4.70 13.28 9.41
CA LEU A 236 5.55 14.25 8.70
C LEU A 236 4.71 15.22 7.85
N ARG A 237 3.58 14.78 7.28
CA ARG A 237 2.66 15.67 6.57
C ARG A 237 1.95 16.61 7.54
N VAL A 238 1.56 16.14 8.72
CA VAL A 238 1.01 17.00 9.78
C VAL A 238 2.03 18.07 10.18
N LEU A 239 3.28 17.68 10.49
CA LEU A 239 4.33 18.62 10.86
C LEU A 239 4.58 19.69 9.81
N LYS A 240 4.61 19.30 8.52
CA LYS A 240 4.76 20.24 7.41
C LYS A 240 3.57 21.19 7.28
N ALA A 241 2.35 20.69 7.50
CA ALA A 241 1.14 21.51 7.42
C ALA A 241 1.00 22.50 8.59
N LEU A 242 1.64 22.23 9.73
CA LEU A 242 1.65 23.16 10.88
C LEU A 242 2.46 24.43 10.63
N GLU A 243 3.31 24.45 9.59
CA GLU A 243 4.15 25.58 9.18
C GLU A 243 4.86 26.20 10.40
N LEU A 244 5.80 25.46 10.99
CA LEU A 244 6.54 25.91 12.16
C LEU A 244 7.24 27.24 11.86
N THR A 245 7.16 28.14 12.84
CA THR A 245 7.90 29.40 12.81
C THR A 245 9.39 29.15 13.06
N ARG A 246 10.24 30.11 12.67
CA ARG A 246 11.68 30.03 12.94
C ARG A 246 12.02 29.92 14.42
N GLU A 247 11.20 30.49 15.30
CA GLU A 247 11.38 30.38 16.75
C GLU A 247 11.07 28.96 17.25
N GLU A 248 9.97 28.36 16.77
CA GLU A 248 9.59 26.99 17.11
C GLU A 248 10.61 25.96 16.59
N GLU A 249 11.19 26.19 15.41
CA GLU A 249 12.28 25.38 14.86
C GLU A 249 13.53 25.47 15.73
N ARG A 250 13.93 26.68 16.17
CA ARG A 250 15.10 26.90 17.03
C ARG A 250 14.95 26.29 18.42
N ALA A 251 13.75 26.34 18.99
CA ALA A 251 13.48 25.76 20.30
C ALA A 251 13.68 24.23 20.34
N ARG A 252 13.61 23.56 19.18
CA ARG A 252 13.62 22.10 19.04
C ARG A 252 14.86 21.54 18.33
N VAL A 253 15.97 22.28 18.36
CA VAL A 253 17.24 21.83 17.72
C VAL A 253 17.65 20.43 18.18
N ALA A 254 17.52 20.11 19.47
CA ALA A 254 17.85 18.78 19.99
C ALA A 254 16.99 17.66 19.35
N ASP A 255 15.68 17.90 19.21
CA ASP A 255 14.75 16.94 18.61
C ASP A 255 15.07 16.73 17.12
N TRP A 256 15.39 17.80 16.40
CA TRP A 256 15.78 17.68 14.99
C TRP A 256 17.08 16.92 14.83
N VAL A 257 18.05 17.10 15.73
CA VAL A 257 19.32 16.35 15.70
C VAL A 257 19.06 14.85 15.91
N ALA A 258 18.22 14.49 16.88
CA ALA A 258 17.81 13.10 17.10
C ALA A 258 17.10 12.51 15.87
N MET A 259 16.15 13.24 15.27
CA MET A 259 15.46 12.79 14.06
C MET A 259 16.41 12.63 12.85
N ALA A 260 17.33 13.57 12.64
CA ALA A 260 18.29 13.48 11.54
C ALA A 260 19.23 12.28 11.69
N SER A 261 19.52 11.88 12.93
CA SER A 261 20.43 10.78 13.26
C SER A 261 19.76 9.42 13.09
N ASP A 262 18.57 9.22 13.67
CA ASP A 262 18.00 7.87 13.85
C ASP A 262 16.66 7.63 13.13
N ALA A 263 15.95 8.69 12.69
CA ALA A 263 14.63 8.50 12.11
C ALA A 263 14.67 7.89 10.70
N ALA A 264 13.51 7.46 10.22
CA ALA A 264 13.34 6.98 8.85
C ALA A 264 13.74 8.05 7.81
N SER A 265 14.28 7.61 6.67
CA SER A 265 14.90 8.49 5.65
C SER A 265 14.12 9.78 5.32
N PRO A 266 12.77 9.77 5.10
CA PRO A 266 12.05 11.01 4.79
C PRO A 266 11.97 12.00 5.96
N VAL A 267 11.93 11.50 7.20
CA VAL A 267 11.89 12.30 8.43
C VAL A 267 13.27 12.87 8.70
N ALA A 268 14.32 12.04 8.58
CA ALA A 268 15.71 12.47 8.68
C ALA A 268 16.04 13.57 7.65
N ALA A 269 15.59 13.40 6.39
CA ALA A 269 15.73 14.41 5.34
C ALA A 269 15.10 15.76 5.70
N HIS A 270 13.92 15.74 6.32
CA HIS A 270 13.23 16.95 6.73
C HIS A 270 13.96 17.64 7.89
N ALA A 271 14.35 16.88 8.92
CA ALA A 271 15.12 17.39 10.05
C ALA A 271 16.48 17.98 9.61
N GLN A 272 17.18 17.31 8.69
CA GLN A 272 18.41 17.82 8.08
C GLN A 272 18.18 19.15 7.36
N ALA A 273 17.08 19.29 6.62
CA ALA A 273 16.75 20.53 5.92
C ALA A 273 16.49 21.70 6.89
N LEU A 274 15.77 21.46 7.99
CA LEU A 274 15.53 22.45 9.04
C LEU A 274 16.84 22.88 9.71
N LEU A 275 17.66 21.92 10.16
CA LEU A 275 18.96 22.20 10.77
C LEU A 275 19.92 22.90 9.80
N GLY A 276 19.87 22.54 8.52
CA GLY A 276 20.65 23.20 7.47
C GLY A 276 20.23 24.65 7.25
N ALA A 277 18.94 24.97 7.28
CA ALA A 277 18.46 26.34 7.25
C ALA A 277 18.95 27.13 8.48
N LEU A 278 18.81 26.56 9.68
CA LEU A 278 19.28 27.19 10.93
C LEU A 278 20.80 27.43 10.93
N ALA A 279 21.58 26.50 10.39
CA ALA A 279 23.03 26.66 10.24
C ALA A 279 23.40 27.78 9.26
N LEU A 280 22.68 27.88 8.13
CA LEU A 280 22.92 28.92 7.13
C LEU A 280 22.50 30.32 7.60
N ASP A 281 21.53 30.39 8.51
CA ASP A 281 21.07 31.61 9.18
C ASP A 281 21.96 31.99 10.39
N GLY A 282 22.97 31.17 10.73
CA GLY A 282 23.87 31.39 11.87
C GLY A 282 23.25 31.09 13.24
N ALA A 283 22.05 30.50 13.27
CA ALA A 283 21.35 30.15 14.51
C ALA A 283 21.82 28.82 15.13
N LEU A 284 22.61 28.01 14.39
CA LEU A 284 23.20 26.77 14.88
C LEU A 284 24.72 26.92 15.06
N PRO A 285 25.28 26.74 16.27
CA PRO A 285 26.73 26.79 16.50
C PRO A 285 27.48 25.74 15.66
N HIS A 286 28.68 26.08 15.17
CA HIS A 286 29.48 25.16 14.33
C HIS A 286 29.80 23.83 15.01
N ARG A 287 29.98 23.82 16.34
CA ARG A 287 30.20 22.58 17.11
C ARG A 287 28.98 21.67 17.04
N SER A 288 27.78 22.22 17.19
CA SER A 288 26.53 21.46 17.08
C SER A 288 26.30 20.96 15.65
N LEU A 289 26.65 21.76 14.65
CA LEU A 289 26.64 21.33 13.25
C LEU A 289 27.64 20.19 12.99
N ALA A 290 28.83 20.23 13.59
CA ALA A 290 29.82 19.16 13.49
C ALA A 290 29.28 17.84 14.08
N GLN A 291 28.72 17.89 15.29
CA GLN A 291 28.11 16.72 15.96
C GLN A 291 26.95 16.12 15.16
N LEU A 292 26.06 16.96 14.61
CA LEU A 292 25.00 16.52 13.71
C LEU A 292 25.59 15.86 12.45
N SER A 293 26.62 16.47 11.87
CA SER A 293 27.22 16.00 10.63
C SER A 293 27.84 14.62 10.81
N ALA A 294 28.51 14.37 11.93
CA ALA A 294 29.02 13.05 12.28
C ALA A 294 27.90 11.99 12.16
N ALA A 295 26.79 12.18 12.87
CA ALA A 295 25.67 11.24 12.85
C ALA A 295 25.05 11.06 11.45
N VAL A 296 24.88 12.14 10.69
CA VAL A 296 24.28 12.07 9.34
C VAL A 296 25.22 11.45 8.31
N LEU A 297 26.53 11.62 8.44
CA LEU A 297 27.52 11.08 7.48
C LEU A 297 27.73 9.57 7.63
N PHE A 298 27.41 8.98 8.79
CA PHE A 298 27.40 7.52 9.00
C PHE A 298 26.18 6.81 8.40
N ARG A 299 25.18 7.57 7.94
CA ARG A 299 23.95 6.98 7.43
C ARG A 299 24.15 6.36 6.03
N PRO A 300 23.47 5.24 5.72
CA PRO A 300 23.60 4.58 4.41
C PRO A 300 22.98 5.38 3.24
N GLU A 301 22.12 6.36 3.51
CA GLU A 301 21.43 7.09 2.45
C GLU A 301 22.33 8.15 1.77
N ARG A 302 22.98 7.76 0.67
CA ARG A 302 23.88 8.60 -0.16
C ARG A 302 23.36 10.02 -0.44
N LYS A 303 22.05 10.18 -0.64
CA LYS A 303 21.44 11.50 -0.90
C LYS A 303 21.51 12.43 0.32
N LEU A 304 21.29 11.92 1.53
CA LEU A 304 21.39 12.69 2.78
C LEU A 304 22.83 13.09 3.04
N VAL A 305 23.75 12.13 2.91
CA VAL A 305 25.19 12.33 3.07
C VAL A 305 25.71 13.40 2.10
N ARG A 306 25.37 13.29 0.81
CA ARG A 306 25.74 14.31 -0.19
C ARG A 306 25.15 15.68 0.14
N THR A 307 23.90 15.73 0.63
CA THR A 307 23.25 16.99 1.04
C THR A 307 23.98 17.61 2.23
N GLN A 308 24.46 16.79 3.17
CA GLN A 308 25.25 17.23 4.33
C GLN A 308 26.59 17.83 3.90
N LEU A 309 27.33 17.16 3.01
CA LEU A 309 28.61 17.66 2.50
C LEU A 309 28.44 19.00 1.75
N VAL A 310 27.33 19.17 1.01
CA VAL A 310 27.01 20.43 0.34
C VAL A 310 26.71 21.54 1.36
N LEU A 311 25.96 21.24 2.43
CA LEU A 311 25.70 22.19 3.51
C LEU A 311 27.01 22.63 4.19
N LEU A 312 27.86 21.68 4.57
CA LEU A 312 29.17 21.95 5.19
C LEU A 312 30.05 22.83 4.30
N GLY A 313 30.10 22.54 3.00
CA GLY A 313 30.82 23.38 2.04
C GLY A 313 30.29 24.81 1.93
N LYS A 314 28.96 25.00 2.01
CA LYS A 314 28.35 26.35 2.04
C LYS A 314 28.76 27.11 3.31
N VAL A 315 28.74 26.47 4.47
CA VAL A 315 29.13 27.09 5.75
C VAL A 315 30.62 27.44 5.77
N LEU A 316 31.50 26.51 5.37
CA LEU A 316 32.96 26.72 5.24
C LEU A 316 33.35 27.80 4.20
N GLY A 317 32.48 28.03 3.22
CA GLY A 317 32.60 29.11 2.25
C GLY A 317 32.30 30.48 2.86
N ARG A 318 31.27 30.56 3.72
CA ARG A 318 30.79 31.80 4.36
C ARG A 318 31.63 32.21 5.57
N ASP A 319 31.99 31.26 6.43
CA ASP A 319 32.76 31.52 7.64
C ASP A 319 34.09 30.74 7.63
N THR A 320 35.18 31.49 7.68
CA THR A 320 36.54 30.92 7.73
C THR A 320 36.89 30.35 9.10
N GLY A 321 36.26 30.82 10.18
CA GLY A 321 36.45 30.30 11.55
C GLY A 321 35.79 28.95 11.80
N ALA A 322 34.90 28.50 10.89
CA ALA A 322 34.24 27.21 11.00
C ALA A 322 35.15 26.01 10.66
N ALA A 323 36.30 26.24 10.03
CA ALA A 323 37.18 25.19 9.51
C ALA A 323 37.67 24.21 10.59
N ASP A 324 38.10 24.71 11.74
CA ASP A 324 38.60 23.89 12.85
C ASP A 324 37.53 22.98 13.47
N ALA A 325 36.26 23.40 13.42
CA ALA A 325 35.14 22.63 13.95
C ALA A 325 34.56 21.64 12.92
N LEU A 326 34.45 22.02 11.65
CA LEU A 326 33.71 21.27 10.64
C LEU A 326 34.56 20.31 9.81
N LEU A 327 35.85 20.62 9.55
CA LEU A 327 36.70 19.75 8.73
C LEU A 327 36.94 18.37 9.33
N PRO A 328 37.13 18.21 10.66
CA PRO A 328 37.16 16.88 11.27
C PRO A 328 35.88 16.08 11.00
N ALA A 329 34.70 16.71 11.12
CA ALA A 329 33.43 16.05 10.83
C ALA A 329 33.28 15.68 9.34
N VAL A 330 33.78 16.51 8.40
CA VAL A 330 33.81 16.15 6.97
C VAL A 330 34.68 14.91 6.74
N ALA A 331 35.80 14.79 7.46
CA ALA A 331 36.73 13.68 7.30
C ALA A 331 36.16 12.34 7.79
N GLU A 332 35.15 12.34 8.66
CA GLU A 332 34.44 11.10 9.04
C GLU A 332 33.76 10.41 7.84
N ALA A 333 33.38 11.17 6.80
CA ALA A 333 32.84 10.61 5.56
C ALA A 333 33.87 9.79 4.73
N PHE A 334 35.16 9.81 5.11
CA PHE A 334 36.18 8.98 4.47
C PHE A 334 35.94 7.48 4.68
N GLY A 335 35.24 7.08 5.75
CA GLY A 335 34.86 5.70 6.01
C GLY A 335 33.55 5.25 5.36
N HIS A 336 32.90 6.08 4.54
CA HIS A 336 31.65 5.69 3.88
C HIS A 336 31.90 4.62 2.81
N GLU A 337 30.98 3.66 2.65
CA GLU A 337 31.03 2.59 1.65
C GLU A 337 31.04 3.05 0.18
N ASP A 338 30.76 4.34 -0.09
CA ASP A 338 30.59 4.87 -1.43
C ASP A 338 31.81 5.72 -1.80
N ALA A 339 32.54 5.30 -2.84
CA ALA A 339 33.75 5.99 -3.30
C ALA A 339 33.49 7.43 -3.79
N ASP A 340 32.32 7.72 -4.35
CA ASP A 340 31.95 9.09 -4.78
C ASP A 340 31.75 10.00 -3.58
N VAL A 341 31.19 9.47 -2.48
CA VAL A 341 31.06 10.20 -1.21
C VAL A 341 32.44 10.51 -0.65
N GLN A 342 33.32 9.51 -0.57
CA GLN A 342 34.70 9.68 -0.11
C GLN A 342 35.45 10.73 -0.95
N GLU A 343 35.37 10.66 -2.28
CA GLU A 343 36.05 11.62 -3.17
C GLU A 343 35.53 13.05 -2.97
N ARG A 344 34.21 13.23 -2.80
CA ARG A 344 33.60 14.54 -2.53
C ARG A 344 34.04 15.11 -1.19
N ALA A 345 34.09 14.27 -0.16
CA ALA A 345 34.60 14.68 1.15
C ALA A 345 36.06 15.12 1.05
N LEU A 346 36.91 14.34 0.36
CA LEU A 346 38.33 14.66 0.21
C LEU A 346 38.53 15.98 -0.54
N LYS A 347 37.83 16.17 -1.66
CA LYS A 347 37.84 17.44 -2.41
C LYS A 347 37.42 18.63 -1.55
N LEU A 348 36.46 18.45 -0.65
CA LEU A 348 35.99 19.51 0.24
C LEU A 348 37.06 19.86 1.29
N VAL A 349 37.70 18.86 1.89
CA VAL A 349 38.81 19.05 2.84
C VAL A 349 39.98 19.75 2.15
N GLU A 350 40.42 19.26 0.98
CA GLU A 350 41.54 19.84 0.22
C GLU A 350 41.32 21.32 -0.09
N ARG A 351 40.09 21.70 -0.47
CA ARG A 351 39.73 23.09 -0.78
C ARG A 351 39.87 24.03 0.43
N HIS A 352 39.58 23.54 1.63
CA HIS A 352 39.53 24.36 2.84
C HIS A 352 40.67 24.09 3.83
N LEU A 353 41.61 23.20 3.50
CA LEU A 353 42.73 22.80 4.36
C LEU A 353 43.59 23.97 4.83
N LYS A 354 43.78 24.99 3.98
CA LYS A 354 44.55 26.21 4.33
C LYS A 354 43.89 27.05 5.43
N LYS A 355 42.59 26.84 5.69
CA LYS A 355 41.84 27.53 6.73
C LYS A 355 41.92 26.83 8.09
N LEU A 356 42.45 25.61 8.14
CA LEU A 356 42.59 24.81 9.35
C LEU A 356 43.80 25.31 10.17
N ARG A 357 43.56 25.87 11.35
CA ARG A 357 44.57 26.50 12.21
C ARG A 357 44.94 25.62 13.40
N SER A 358 44.02 24.79 13.87
CA SER A 358 44.26 23.89 15.00
C SER A 358 45.09 22.67 14.60
N ALA A 359 46.21 22.45 15.29
CA ALA A 359 47.05 21.26 15.12
C ALA A 359 46.29 19.96 15.44
N GLY A 360 45.41 19.98 16.46
CA GLY A 360 44.59 18.82 16.82
C GLY A 360 43.55 18.48 15.75
N ALA A 361 42.88 19.48 15.19
CA ALA A 361 41.93 19.28 14.10
C ALA A 361 42.64 18.76 12.83
N ARG A 362 43.86 19.23 12.56
CA ARG A 362 44.70 18.72 11.47
C ARG A 362 45.08 17.25 11.67
N ALA A 363 45.52 16.88 12.87
CA ALA A 363 45.85 15.49 13.19
C ALA A 363 44.63 14.56 13.00
N SER A 364 43.44 15.00 13.44
CA SER A 364 42.20 14.23 13.26
C SER A 364 41.86 13.98 11.79
N VAL A 365 41.99 15.00 10.93
CA VAL A 365 41.72 14.86 9.48
C VAL A 365 42.73 13.94 8.80
N VAL A 366 44.01 14.02 9.19
CA VAL A 366 45.06 13.15 8.65
C VAL A 366 44.84 11.70 9.07
N ALA A 367 44.48 11.45 10.33
CA ALA A 367 44.17 10.10 10.81
C ALA A 367 42.97 9.49 10.08
N ALA A 368 41.90 10.28 9.84
CA ALA A 368 40.73 9.80 9.12
C ALA A 368 41.03 9.37 7.67
N ALA A 369 42.11 9.88 7.04
CA ALA A 369 42.50 9.48 5.68
C ALA A 369 42.87 7.98 5.58
N GLU A 370 43.15 7.33 6.72
CA GLU A 370 43.32 5.88 6.82
C GLU A 370 42.04 5.09 6.55
N GLN A 371 40.88 5.72 6.39
CA GLN A 371 39.63 5.04 6.02
C GLN A 371 39.30 5.10 4.52
N LEU A 372 40.02 5.92 3.74
CA LEU A 372 39.78 6.11 2.30
C LEU A 372 40.02 4.82 1.48
N GLY A 373 39.37 4.71 0.32
CA GLY A 373 39.74 3.70 -0.67
C GLY A 373 41.20 3.89 -1.17
N PRO A 374 41.88 2.83 -1.66
CA PRO A 374 43.30 2.87 -1.99
C PRO A 374 43.71 4.01 -2.94
N ALA A 375 42.92 4.25 -3.99
CA ALA A 375 43.18 5.32 -4.96
C ALA A 375 43.06 6.72 -4.33
N LEU A 376 42.10 6.93 -3.43
CA LEU A 376 41.89 8.22 -2.76
C LEU A 376 42.90 8.45 -1.64
N ARG A 377 43.36 7.39 -0.96
CA ARG A 377 44.42 7.48 0.05
C ARG A 377 45.73 7.94 -0.57
N ALA A 378 46.12 7.42 -1.74
CA ALA A 378 47.32 7.88 -2.46
C ALA A 378 47.27 9.39 -2.79
N ARG A 379 46.10 9.91 -3.15
CA ARG A 379 45.88 11.35 -3.35
C ARG A 379 45.99 12.13 -2.03
N ALA A 380 45.41 11.61 -0.95
CA ALA A 380 45.46 12.21 0.38
C ALA A 380 46.89 12.27 0.95
N THR A 381 47.77 11.31 0.65
CA THR A 381 49.21 11.36 1.02
C THR A 381 49.86 12.64 0.49
N GLY A 382 49.60 12.99 -0.78
CA GLY A 382 50.17 14.19 -1.41
C GLY A 382 49.54 15.51 -0.94
N SER A 383 48.24 15.54 -0.66
CA SER A 383 47.51 16.77 -0.30
C SER A 383 47.40 17.05 1.20
N LEU A 384 47.32 16.01 2.04
CA LEU A 384 47.13 16.09 3.50
C LEU A 384 48.39 15.72 4.29
N GLY A 385 49.34 15.00 3.69
CA GLY A 385 50.51 14.44 4.39
C GLY A 385 50.19 13.16 5.18
N ALA A 386 49.18 12.39 4.74
CA ALA A 386 48.85 11.09 5.32
C ALA A 386 49.96 10.06 5.07
N ALA A 387 50.06 9.01 5.91
CA ALA A 387 51.07 7.97 5.76
C ALA A 387 50.88 7.19 4.44
N PRO A 388 51.97 6.74 3.78
CA PRO A 388 51.89 5.87 2.60
C PRO A 388 51.19 4.56 2.92
N GLN A 389 50.43 4.01 1.97
CA GLN A 389 49.73 2.74 2.14
C GLN A 389 50.67 1.55 1.92
N ASP A 390 50.65 0.56 2.82
CA ASP A 390 51.27 -0.75 2.57
C ASP A 390 50.50 -1.47 1.45
N ALA A 391 51.17 -1.70 0.32
CA ALA A 391 50.58 -2.23 -0.92
C ALA A 391 50.09 -3.69 -0.83
N SER A 392 50.22 -4.36 0.32
CA SER A 392 49.98 -5.80 0.47
C SER A 392 48.53 -6.19 0.83
N ALA A 393 47.65 -5.23 1.17
CA ALA A 393 46.33 -5.56 1.71
C ALA A 393 45.19 -5.36 0.67
N LEU A 394 44.84 -6.48 0.03
CA LEU A 394 43.52 -6.87 -0.48
C LEU A 394 43.02 -6.26 -1.81
N VAL A 395 43.21 -7.04 -2.88
CA VAL A 395 42.35 -7.04 -4.06
C VAL A 395 40.98 -7.57 -3.62
N HIS A 396 40.00 -6.69 -3.45
CA HIS A 396 38.60 -7.08 -3.26
C HIS A 396 37.99 -7.39 -4.62
N GLU A 397 37.84 -8.69 -4.95
CA GLU A 397 37.17 -9.15 -6.17
C GLU A 397 35.69 -9.42 -5.83
N GLU A 398 34.81 -8.50 -6.24
CA GLU A 398 33.36 -8.61 -6.03
C GLU A 398 32.78 -9.62 -7.05
N VAL A 399 32.59 -10.87 -6.62
CA VAL A 399 32.00 -11.93 -7.45
C VAL A 399 30.48 -11.82 -7.39
N LEU A 400 29.89 -11.15 -8.38
CA LEU A 400 28.43 -11.11 -8.55
C LEU A 400 27.89 -12.48 -9.01
N PRO A 401 26.68 -12.88 -8.58
CA PRO A 401 26.02 -14.05 -9.14
C PRO A 401 25.79 -13.86 -10.65
N PRO A 402 25.88 -14.93 -11.46
CA PRO A 402 25.72 -14.83 -12.91
C PRO A 402 24.32 -14.32 -13.26
N VAL A 403 24.25 -13.38 -14.21
CA VAL A 403 22.97 -12.82 -14.70
C VAL A 403 22.08 -13.96 -15.23
N PRO A 404 20.85 -14.12 -14.73
CA PRO A 404 19.91 -15.10 -15.24
C PRO A 404 19.69 -14.92 -16.74
N ARG A 405 19.88 -15.98 -17.52
CA ARG A 405 19.71 -15.93 -18.98
C ARG A 405 18.22 -16.08 -19.33
N PRO A 406 17.65 -15.23 -20.20
CA PRO A 406 16.27 -15.41 -20.69
C PRO A 406 16.09 -16.78 -21.34
N ALA A 407 15.01 -17.49 -21.00
CA ALA A 407 14.64 -18.75 -21.62
C ALA A 407 13.40 -18.58 -22.51
N ARG A 408 13.31 -19.35 -23.60
CA ARG A 408 12.09 -19.38 -24.43
C ARG A 408 10.93 -19.93 -23.60
N LEU A 409 9.75 -19.34 -23.76
CA LEU A 409 8.55 -19.84 -23.08
C LEU A 409 8.21 -21.24 -23.62
N ALA A 410 7.91 -22.19 -22.72
CA ALA A 410 7.49 -23.52 -23.11
C ALA A 410 6.11 -23.47 -23.82
N PRO A 411 5.86 -24.33 -24.83
CA PRO A 411 4.60 -24.34 -25.58
C PRO A 411 3.44 -24.80 -24.70
N ALA A 412 2.24 -24.22 -24.87
CA ALA A 412 1.04 -24.58 -24.11
C ALA A 412 0.78 -26.11 -24.04
N PRO A 413 0.23 -26.64 -22.93
CA PRO A 413 -0.10 -28.05 -22.78
C PRO A 413 -0.84 -28.61 -23.99
N SER A 414 -0.39 -29.78 -24.46
CA SER A 414 -0.86 -30.35 -25.72
C SER A 414 -2.21 -31.05 -25.59
N SER A 415 -2.53 -31.53 -24.39
CA SER A 415 -3.78 -32.23 -24.05
C SER A 415 -4.59 -31.49 -22.98
N ALA A 416 -5.90 -31.71 -22.97
CA ALA A 416 -6.79 -31.12 -21.95
C ALA A 416 -6.49 -31.66 -20.54
N ALA A 417 -6.00 -32.90 -20.41
CA ALA A 417 -5.61 -33.50 -19.14
C ALA A 417 -4.35 -32.86 -18.56
N GLU A 418 -3.29 -32.69 -19.37
CA GLU A 418 -2.06 -31.98 -18.99
C GLU A 418 -2.40 -30.53 -18.55
N LEU A 419 -3.29 -29.87 -19.29
CA LEU A 419 -3.75 -28.53 -18.93
C LEU A 419 -4.52 -28.52 -17.60
N ALA A 420 -5.40 -29.49 -17.35
CA ALA A 420 -6.15 -29.56 -16.11
C ALA A 420 -5.23 -29.78 -14.89
N GLU A 421 -4.17 -30.58 -15.04
CA GLU A 421 -3.14 -30.74 -14.00
C GLU A 421 -2.41 -29.42 -13.73
N GLU A 422 -2.00 -28.70 -14.78
CA GLU A 422 -1.29 -27.41 -14.66
C GLU A 422 -2.18 -26.33 -14.02
N VAL A 423 -3.46 -26.25 -14.42
CA VAL A 423 -4.46 -25.36 -13.80
C VAL A 423 -4.70 -25.73 -12.34
N GLY A 424 -4.77 -27.03 -12.03
CA GLY A 424 -4.90 -27.53 -10.66
C GLY A 424 -3.73 -27.10 -9.77
N ALA A 425 -2.50 -27.23 -10.28
CA ALA A 425 -1.28 -26.82 -9.58
C ALA A 425 -1.22 -25.30 -9.36
N ALA A 426 -1.48 -24.50 -10.41
CA ALA A 426 -1.45 -23.04 -10.36
C ALA A 426 -2.54 -22.42 -9.45
N LEU A 427 -3.64 -23.15 -9.21
CA LEU A 427 -4.67 -22.74 -8.25
C LEU A 427 -4.38 -23.22 -6.82
N ALA A 428 -3.48 -24.19 -6.62
CA ALA A 428 -3.10 -24.71 -5.31
C ALA A 428 -1.89 -23.97 -4.71
N ALA A 429 -0.99 -23.47 -5.55
CA ALA A 429 0.18 -22.68 -5.18
C ALA A 429 0.42 -21.55 -6.19
N GLU A 430 1.09 -20.49 -5.77
CA GLU A 430 1.42 -19.37 -6.65
C GLU A 430 2.35 -19.84 -7.79
N SER A 431 1.88 -19.70 -9.02
CA SER A 431 2.65 -20.06 -10.22
C SER A 431 3.60 -18.93 -10.62
N ASP A 432 4.76 -19.29 -11.16
CA ASP A 432 5.61 -18.30 -11.82
C ASP A 432 4.92 -17.75 -13.08
N CYS A 433 5.43 -16.61 -13.56
CA CYS A 433 4.82 -15.90 -14.68
C CYS A 433 4.88 -16.69 -16.00
N ALA A 434 5.92 -17.52 -16.19
CA ALA A 434 6.06 -18.32 -17.41
C ALA A 434 5.03 -19.45 -17.42
N THR A 435 4.88 -20.17 -16.30
CA THR A 435 3.82 -21.18 -16.14
C THR A 435 2.45 -20.55 -16.32
N PHE A 436 2.15 -19.42 -15.67
CA PHE A 436 0.85 -18.76 -15.81
C PHE A 436 0.51 -18.40 -17.26
N GLU A 437 1.44 -17.77 -18.00
CA GLU A 437 1.21 -17.37 -19.39
C GLU A 437 1.00 -18.58 -20.32
N ARG A 438 1.76 -19.66 -20.09
CA ARG A 438 1.60 -20.94 -20.80
C ARG A 438 0.24 -21.59 -20.49
N THR A 439 -0.16 -21.65 -19.22
CA THR A 439 -1.46 -22.20 -18.80
C THR A 439 -2.61 -21.41 -19.41
N LEU A 440 -2.51 -20.08 -19.42
CA LEU A 440 -3.51 -19.17 -19.99
C LEU A 440 -3.67 -19.36 -21.50
N ASP A 441 -2.56 -19.46 -22.24
CA ASP A 441 -2.59 -19.76 -23.68
C ASP A 441 -3.21 -21.14 -23.96
N GLY A 442 -2.92 -22.13 -23.10
CA GLY A 442 -3.53 -23.45 -23.13
C GLY A 442 -5.05 -23.41 -22.95
N LEU A 443 -5.55 -22.70 -21.94
CA LEU A 443 -6.99 -22.53 -21.69
C LEU A 443 -7.71 -21.97 -22.92
N VAL A 444 -7.16 -20.94 -23.55
CA VAL A 444 -7.75 -20.32 -24.74
C VAL A 444 -7.75 -21.28 -25.93
N ARG A 445 -6.61 -21.94 -26.21
CA ARG A 445 -6.48 -22.90 -27.32
C ARG A 445 -7.44 -24.08 -27.18
N HIS A 446 -7.51 -24.69 -26.00
CA HIS A 446 -8.36 -25.86 -25.76
C HIS A 446 -9.84 -25.47 -25.73
N ALA A 447 -10.19 -24.30 -25.18
CA ALA A 447 -11.56 -23.78 -25.24
C ALA A 447 -12.03 -23.52 -26.69
N PHE A 448 -11.14 -23.09 -27.58
CA PHE A 448 -11.45 -22.92 -29.00
C PHE A 448 -11.60 -24.23 -29.76
N ARG A 449 -10.72 -25.21 -29.49
CA ARG A 449 -10.75 -26.51 -30.18
C ARG A 449 -11.93 -27.37 -29.74
N ASP A 450 -12.09 -27.54 -28.43
CA ASP A 450 -13.13 -28.37 -27.83
C ASP A 450 -13.39 -27.95 -26.38
N ALA A 451 -14.31 -27.01 -26.19
CA ALA A 451 -14.72 -26.55 -24.87
C ALA A 451 -15.40 -27.66 -24.03
N ALA A 452 -16.01 -28.66 -24.67
CA ALA A 452 -16.67 -29.74 -23.94
C ALA A 452 -15.64 -30.71 -23.34
N ALA A 453 -14.67 -31.15 -24.14
CA ALA A 453 -13.56 -31.97 -23.66
C ALA A 453 -12.70 -31.24 -22.60
N LEU A 454 -12.51 -29.94 -22.76
CA LEU A 454 -11.80 -29.13 -21.75
C LEU A 454 -12.57 -29.08 -20.42
N ARG A 455 -13.89 -28.87 -20.44
CA ARG A 455 -14.72 -28.88 -19.22
C ARG A 455 -14.70 -30.25 -18.53
N GLU A 456 -14.76 -31.33 -19.30
CA GLU A 456 -14.67 -32.69 -18.77
C GLU A 456 -13.34 -32.92 -18.07
N ALA A 457 -12.21 -32.55 -18.70
CA ALA A 457 -10.89 -32.69 -18.11
C ALA A 457 -10.69 -31.84 -16.85
N LEU A 458 -11.30 -30.65 -16.79
CA LEU A 458 -11.22 -29.73 -15.65
C LEU A 458 -12.14 -30.09 -14.48
N GLU A 459 -13.08 -31.03 -14.65
CA GLU A 459 -14.08 -31.35 -13.64
C GLU A 459 -13.49 -31.71 -12.26
N PRO A 460 -12.41 -32.51 -12.14
CA PRO A 460 -11.79 -32.79 -10.84
C PRO A 460 -11.22 -31.55 -10.14
N VAL A 461 -10.82 -30.53 -10.90
CA VAL A 461 -10.30 -29.26 -10.39
C VAL A 461 -11.44 -28.33 -9.99
N VAL A 462 -12.52 -28.31 -10.78
CA VAL A 462 -13.70 -27.47 -10.57
C VAL A 462 -14.54 -27.96 -9.40
N ALA A 463 -14.71 -29.28 -9.23
CA ALA A 463 -15.46 -29.86 -8.12
C ALA A 463 -14.94 -29.46 -6.73
N ARG A 464 -13.68 -29.01 -6.62
CA ARG A 464 -13.05 -28.51 -5.38
C ARG A 464 -13.26 -27.01 -5.15
N ARG A 465 -13.93 -26.31 -6.07
CA ARG A 465 -14.12 -24.86 -6.01
C ARG A 465 -15.39 -24.50 -5.26
N TRP A 466 -15.32 -23.41 -4.53
CA TRP A 466 -16.43 -22.88 -3.72
C TRP A 466 -17.68 -22.50 -4.53
N TRP A 467 -17.55 -22.37 -5.85
CA TRP A 467 -18.62 -22.00 -6.78
C TRP A 467 -19.16 -23.17 -7.62
N ALA A 468 -18.66 -24.40 -7.41
CA ALA A 468 -19.04 -25.56 -8.21
C ALA A 468 -20.53 -25.92 -8.07
N GLU A 469 -21.08 -25.76 -6.86
CA GLU A 469 -22.48 -26.06 -6.53
C GLU A 469 -23.48 -25.20 -7.32
N THR A 470 -24.62 -25.80 -7.69
CA THR A 470 -25.65 -25.19 -8.55
C THR A 470 -26.77 -24.49 -7.77
N GLU A 471 -26.55 -24.18 -6.49
CA GLU A 471 -27.54 -23.46 -5.69
C GLU A 471 -27.72 -22.01 -6.18
N GLU A 472 -28.96 -21.53 -6.20
CA GLU A 472 -29.32 -20.16 -6.62
C GLU A 472 -28.56 -19.09 -5.80
N HIS A 473 -28.24 -19.38 -4.54
CA HIS A 473 -27.42 -18.53 -3.67
C HIS A 473 -25.94 -18.46 -4.08
N THR A 474 -25.41 -19.49 -4.74
CA THR A 474 -24.03 -19.54 -5.23
C THR A 474 -23.87 -18.66 -6.47
N ALA A 475 -24.87 -18.62 -7.36
CA ALA A 475 -24.87 -17.73 -8.53
C ALA A 475 -24.80 -16.24 -8.13
N VAL A 476 -25.59 -15.82 -7.13
CA VAL A 476 -25.54 -14.44 -6.59
C VAL A 476 -24.19 -14.14 -5.94
N ARG A 477 -23.58 -15.12 -5.26
CA ARG A 477 -22.24 -14.98 -4.66
C ARG A 477 -21.13 -14.86 -5.69
N VAL A 478 -21.17 -15.63 -6.77
CA VAL A 478 -20.21 -15.56 -7.89
C VAL A 478 -20.32 -14.21 -8.57
N GLU A 479 -21.54 -13.79 -8.94
CA GLU A 479 -21.79 -12.45 -9.46
C GLU A 479 -21.25 -11.39 -8.50
N SER A 480 -21.55 -11.48 -7.19
CA SER A 480 -21.07 -10.52 -6.18
C SER A 480 -19.55 -10.53 -5.97
N ARG A 481 -18.87 -11.68 -6.05
CA ARG A 481 -17.41 -11.80 -5.88
C ARG A 481 -16.68 -11.03 -6.97
N PHE A 482 -17.21 -11.09 -8.19
CA PHE A 482 -16.70 -10.36 -9.36
C PHE A 482 -17.45 -9.03 -9.58
N HIS A 483 -18.39 -8.67 -8.72
CA HIS A 483 -19.10 -7.39 -8.71
C HIS A 483 -18.27 -6.34 -7.97
N ARG A 484 -17.41 -5.64 -8.71
CA ARG A 484 -16.90 -4.31 -8.31
C ARG A 484 -16.06 -4.32 -7.01
N HIS A 485 -14.88 -4.93 -7.05
CA HIS A 485 -13.83 -4.62 -6.09
C HIS A 485 -12.98 -3.43 -6.56
N TYR A 486 -12.62 -2.55 -5.62
CA TYR A 486 -11.62 -1.49 -5.78
C TYR A 486 -10.18 -2.03 -5.88
N ARG A 487 -9.99 -3.32 -5.63
CA ARG A 487 -8.77 -4.09 -5.82
C ARG A 487 -9.02 -4.98 -7.04
N GLY A 488 -8.16 -4.92 -8.06
CA GLY A 488 -8.23 -5.75 -9.26
C GLY A 488 -8.19 -7.25 -8.97
N LEU A 489 -7.88 -8.08 -9.97
CA LEU A 489 -7.53 -9.48 -9.70
C LEU A 489 -6.29 -9.46 -8.79
N VAL A 490 -6.39 -10.07 -7.60
CA VAL A 490 -5.36 -9.93 -6.55
C VAL A 490 -4.13 -10.79 -6.84
N GLY A 491 -4.20 -11.67 -7.85
CA GLY A 491 -3.09 -12.50 -8.33
C GLY A 491 -3.50 -13.45 -9.47
N THR A 492 -2.58 -14.32 -9.88
CA THR A 492 -2.75 -15.29 -10.98
C THR A 492 -3.86 -16.31 -10.71
N SER A 493 -4.04 -16.73 -9.45
CA SER A 493 -5.10 -17.66 -9.04
C SER A 493 -6.50 -17.06 -9.27
N ASP A 494 -6.72 -15.80 -8.88
CA ASP A 494 -7.99 -15.09 -9.11
C ASP A 494 -8.30 -14.93 -10.62
N ALA A 495 -7.27 -14.73 -11.44
CA ALA A 495 -7.39 -14.66 -12.89
C ALA A 495 -7.80 -16.00 -13.51
N LEU A 496 -7.19 -17.11 -13.06
CA LEU A 496 -7.58 -18.45 -13.48
C LEU A 496 -9.00 -18.79 -13.01
N GLU A 497 -9.39 -18.41 -11.78
CA GLU A 497 -10.75 -18.60 -11.29
C GLU A 497 -11.78 -17.86 -12.17
N LEU A 498 -11.48 -16.62 -12.62
CA LEU A 498 -12.35 -15.87 -13.54
C LEU A 498 -12.56 -16.62 -14.87
N LEU A 499 -11.50 -17.22 -15.44
CA LEU A 499 -11.58 -17.96 -16.69
C LEU A 499 -12.39 -19.26 -16.53
N LEU A 500 -12.23 -19.95 -15.39
CA LEU A 500 -12.98 -21.16 -15.09
C LEU A 500 -14.47 -20.89 -14.88
N VAL A 501 -14.84 -19.84 -14.13
CA VAL A 501 -16.27 -19.48 -13.97
C VAL A 501 -16.90 -19.05 -15.29
N ALA A 502 -16.12 -18.42 -16.18
CA ALA A 502 -16.60 -18.08 -17.52
C ALA A 502 -16.80 -19.34 -18.37
N LEU A 503 -15.82 -20.24 -18.42
CA LEU A 503 -15.87 -21.49 -19.18
C LEU A 503 -17.04 -22.41 -18.75
N HIS A 504 -17.31 -22.48 -17.44
CA HIS A 504 -18.41 -23.26 -16.85
C HIS A 504 -19.74 -22.48 -16.76
N GLU A 505 -19.82 -21.32 -17.39
CA GLU A 505 -21.05 -20.51 -17.51
C GLU A 505 -21.66 -20.06 -16.17
N LYS A 506 -20.84 -19.98 -15.12
CA LYS A 506 -21.26 -19.57 -13.77
C LYS A 506 -21.35 -18.04 -13.61
N LEU A 507 -20.86 -17.28 -14.59
CA LEU A 507 -20.91 -15.82 -14.64
C LEU A 507 -21.69 -15.34 -15.87
N SER A 508 -22.56 -14.35 -15.70
CA SER A 508 -23.38 -13.84 -16.82
C SER A 508 -22.53 -13.15 -17.90
N VAL A 509 -22.95 -13.25 -19.16
CA VAL A 509 -22.27 -12.56 -20.29
C VAL A 509 -22.29 -11.05 -20.08
N THR A 510 -23.38 -10.50 -19.55
CA THR A 510 -23.49 -9.07 -19.22
C THR A 510 -22.42 -8.66 -18.21
N ARG A 511 -22.15 -9.50 -17.21
CA ARG A 511 -21.10 -9.23 -16.22
C ARG A 511 -19.71 -9.32 -16.84
N LEU A 512 -19.42 -10.35 -17.62
CA LEU A 512 -18.16 -10.48 -18.36
C LEU A 512 -17.93 -9.26 -19.27
N HIS A 513 -18.96 -8.84 -20.02
CA HIS A 513 -18.89 -7.68 -20.89
C HIS A 513 -18.59 -6.40 -20.11
N SER A 514 -19.29 -6.17 -18.99
CA SER A 514 -19.06 -4.98 -18.17
C SER A 514 -17.65 -4.92 -17.55
N GLY A 515 -17.02 -6.07 -17.31
CA GLY A 515 -15.62 -6.16 -16.86
C GLY A 515 -14.64 -5.64 -17.91
N THR A 516 -14.90 -5.92 -19.19
CA THR A 516 -14.09 -5.38 -20.31
C THR A 516 -14.21 -3.86 -20.48
N GLN A 517 -15.29 -3.27 -19.95
CA GLN A 517 -15.56 -1.82 -20.02
C GLN A 517 -15.14 -1.07 -18.74
N ALA A 518 -14.50 -1.75 -17.77
CA ALA A 518 -14.15 -1.17 -16.49
C ALA A 518 -13.12 -0.05 -16.64
N LYS A 519 -13.48 1.17 -16.22
CA LYS A 519 -12.60 2.35 -16.30
C LYS A 519 -11.55 2.34 -15.18
N VAL A 520 -10.34 2.75 -15.52
CA VAL A 520 -9.29 3.09 -14.54
C VAL A 520 -9.79 4.22 -13.64
N SER A 521 -9.79 4.00 -12.33
CA SER A 521 -10.05 5.07 -11.37
C SER A 521 -8.90 6.09 -11.43
N ARG A 522 -9.21 7.39 -11.52
CA ARG A 522 -8.20 8.47 -11.65
C ARG A 522 -7.26 8.60 -10.45
N ASN A 523 -7.51 7.86 -9.37
CA ASN A 523 -6.79 7.93 -8.10
C ASN A 523 -6.00 6.65 -7.77
N LEU A 524 -5.66 5.83 -8.77
CA LEU A 524 -4.83 4.64 -8.55
C LEU A 524 -3.35 5.03 -8.41
N CYS A 525 -2.66 4.39 -7.46
CA CYS A 525 -1.20 4.42 -7.43
C CYS A 525 -0.62 3.82 -8.72
N GLY A 526 0.66 4.10 -9.04
CA GLY A 526 1.28 3.58 -10.27
C GLY A 526 1.15 2.06 -10.47
N HIS A 527 1.08 1.28 -9.39
CA HIS A 527 0.81 -0.16 -9.44
C HIS A 527 -0.59 -0.49 -9.97
N GLY A 528 -1.60 0.32 -9.65
CA GLY A 528 -2.97 0.12 -10.10
C GLY A 528 -3.17 0.33 -11.60
N ALA A 529 -2.31 1.14 -12.25
CA ALA A 529 -2.30 1.27 -13.70
C ALA A 529 -1.75 0.00 -14.39
N LEU A 530 -0.69 -0.60 -13.85
CA LEU A 530 -0.11 -1.85 -14.36
C LEU A 530 -1.04 -3.05 -14.12
N SER A 531 -1.66 -3.15 -12.95
CA SER A 531 -2.66 -4.18 -12.65
C SER A 531 -3.90 -4.09 -13.55
N HIS A 532 -4.29 -2.89 -13.97
CA HIS A 532 -5.45 -2.72 -14.84
C HIS A 532 -5.25 -3.31 -16.25
N ALA A 533 -4.04 -3.23 -16.82
CA ALA A 533 -3.74 -3.85 -18.11
C ALA A 533 -3.84 -5.38 -18.02
N PHE A 534 -3.34 -5.97 -16.93
CA PHE A 534 -3.51 -7.40 -16.64
C PHE A 534 -4.98 -7.77 -16.47
N ASP A 535 -5.72 -7.05 -15.62
CA ASP A 535 -7.15 -7.28 -15.37
C ASP A 535 -7.97 -7.21 -16.66
N SER A 536 -7.75 -6.19 -17.47
CA SER A 536 -8.47 -5.97 -18.73
C SER A 536 -8.27 -7.15 -19.68
N ARG A 537 -7.03 -7.65 -19.78
CA ARG A 537 -6.70 -8.84 -20.59
C ARG A 537 -7.44 -10.08 -20.08
N MET A 538 -7.49 -10.29 -18.76
CA MET A 538 -8.18 -11.45 -18.18
C MET A 538 -9.69 -11.39 -18.38
N TRP A 539 -10.29 -10.21 -18.18
CA TRP A 539 -11.71 -9.98 -18.44
C TRP A 539 -12.07 -10.14 -19.91
N GLU A 540 -11.21 -9.68 -20.83
CA GLU A 540 -11.41 -9.94 -22.26
C GLU A 540 -11.31 -11.42 -22.58
N ALA A 541 -10.27 -12.12 -22.11
CA ALA A 541 -10.11 -13.55 -22.35
C ALA A 541 -11.33 -14.35 -21.82
N ALA A 542 -11.80 -14.05 -20.61
CA ALA A 542 -12.99 -14.68 -20.03
C ALA A 542 -14.27 -14.39 -20.84
N TYR A 543 -14.46 -13.14 -21.29
CA TYR A 543 -15.57 -12.79 -22.17
C TYR A 543 -15.51 -13.53 -23.51
N ARG A 544 -14.34 -13.57 -24.15
CA ARG A 544 -14.12 -14.22 -25.45
C ARG A 544 -14.31 -15.73 -25.38
N ILE A 545 -13.78 -16.41 -24.36
CA ILE A 545 -14.04 -17.86 -24.15
C ILE A 545 -15.54 -18.17 -24.13
N ARG A 546 -16.36 -17.25 -23.61
CA ARG A 546 -17.82 -17.39 -23.54
C ARG A 546 -18.56 -17.03 -24.82
N THR A 547 -18.10 -16.03 -25.56
CA THR A 547 -18.87 -15.47 -26.68
C THR A 547 -18.27 -15.75 -28.05
N GLN A 548 -16.95 -15.65 -28.17
CA GLN A 548 -16.22 -15.78 -29.41
C GLN A 548 -14.80 -16.30 -29.09
N PRO A 549 -14.65 -17.63 -28.88
CA PRO A 549 -13.37 -18.22 -28.51
C PRO A 549 -12.29 -17.89 -29.54
N LEU A 550 -11.07 -17.64 -29.07
CA LEU A 550 -9.93 -17.28 -29.90
C LEU A 550 -9.03 -18.51 -30.11
N PRO A 551 -8.43 -18.70 -31.30
CA PRO A 551 -7.62 -19.89 -31.58
C PRO A 551 -6.37 -20.02 -30.70
N PHE A 552 -5.81 -18.89 -30.25
CA PHE A 552 -4.70 -18.78 -29.29
C PHE A 552 -4.51 -17.31 -28.90
N LEU A 553 -3.73 -16.97 -27.88
CA LEU A 553 -3.52 -15.56 -27.52
C LEU A 553 -2.41 -14.92 -28.36
N LEU A 554 -2.68 -13.73 -28.91
CA LEU A 554 -1.66 -12.95 -29.65
C LEU A 554 -0.54 -12.46 -28.73
N ALA A 555 -0.90 -12.09 -27.50
CA ALA A 555 -0.01 -11.47 -26.51
C ALA A 555 0.78 -12.47 -25.65
N THR A 556 0.76 -13.78 -25.95
CA THR A 556 1.55 -14.78 -25.21
C THR A 556 3.05 -14.47 -25.33
N PRO A 557 3.81 -14.28 -24.25
CA PRO A 557 5.23 -13.98 -24.34
C PRO A 557 6.02 -15.03 -25.13
N THR A 558 7.07 -14.62 -25.84
CA THR A 558 8.02 -15.55 -26.47
C THR A 558 9.10 -15.98 -25.47
N TRP A 559 9.37 -15.15 -24.46
CA TRP A 559 10.38 -15.37 -23.44
C TRP A 559 9.77 -15.47 -22.05
N SER A 560 10.43 -16.22 -21.17
CA SER A 560 10.16 -16.32 -19.73
C SER A 560 10.39 -15.03 -18.96
N THR A 561 10.57 -13.89 -19.65
CA THR A 561 10.72 -12.54 -19.10
C THR A 561 9.54 -11.64 -19.48
N GLY A 562 8.59 -12.16 -20.26
CA GLY A 562 7.42 -11.43 -20.69
C GLY A 562 7.53 -10.72 -22.02
N LEU A 563 8.71 -10.78 -22.63
CA LEU A 563 8.96 -10.19 -23.94
C LEU A 563 8.29 -11.04 -25.04
N LEU A 564 7.59 -10.36 -25.93
CA LEU A 564 7.06 -10.89 -27.17
C LEU A 564 7.92 -10.41 -28.33
N GLU A 565 8.48 -11.34 -29.10
CA GLU A 565 9.22 -11.02 -30.32
C GLU A 565 8.28 -10.45 -31.40
N PRO A 566 8.65 -9.35 -32.08
CA PRO A 566 7.83 -8.78 -33.14
C PRO A 566 7.48 -9.77 -34.25
N ASP A 567 8.45 -10.58 -34.69
CA ASP A 567 8.25 -11.57 -35.76
C ASP A 567 7.27 -12.67 -35.35
N GLU A 568 7.28 -13.05 -34.07
CA GLU A 568 6.35 -14.02 -33.49
C GLU A 568 4.92 -13.43 -33.46
N LEU A 569 4.77 -12.14 -33.13
CA LEU A 569 3.48 -11.46 -33.20
C LEU A 569 2.95 -11.39 -34.64
N VAL A 570 3.80 -11.06 -35.61
CA VAL A 570 3.42 -11.02 -37.04
C VAL A 570 2.96 -12.40 -37.51
N THR A 571 3.73 -13.44 -37.21
CA THR A 571 3.39 -14.84 -37.55
C THR A 571 2.01 -15.23 -36.98
N ARG A 572 1.73 -14.84 -35.74
CA ARG A 572 0.44 -15.10 -35.09
C ARG A 572 -0.72 -14.33 -35.72
N LEU A 573 -0.50 -13.08 -36.14
CA LEU A 573 -1.51 -12.27 -36.84
C LEU A 573 -1.85 -12.84 -38.21
N GLU A 574 -0.85 -13.32 -38.96
CA GLU A 574 -1.04 -13.99 -40.24
C GLU A 574 -1.89 -15.26 -40.07
N GLU A 575 -1.57 -16.06 -39.05
CA GLU A 575 -2.31 -17.28 -38.72
C GLU A 575 -3.76 -16.99 -38.28
N TYR A 576 -3.98 -15.90 -37.53
CA TYR A 576 -5.33 -15.39 -37.24
C TYR A 576 -6.11 -15.05 -38.52
N GLY A 577 -5.44 -14.41 -39.49
CA GLY A 577 -5.99 -14.12 -40.81
C GLY A 577 -6.39 -15.38 -41.56
N ARG A 578 -5.52 -16.40 -41.56
CA ARG A 578 -5.78 -17.71 -42.18
C ARG A 578 -6.96 -18.44 -41.55
N LEU A 579 -7.10 -18.36 -40.23
CA LEU A 579 -8.19 -18.98 -39.47
C LEU A 579 -9.51 -18.19 -39.52
N GLY A 580 -9.54 -17.03 -40.21
CA GLY A 580 -10.73 -16.18 -40.28
C GLY A 580 -11.11 -15.55 -38.93
N ALA A 581 -10.20 -15.56 -37.96
CA ALA A 581 -10.40 -15.02 -36.61
C ALA A 581 -10.22 -13.48 -36.56
N MET A 582 -10.32 -12.80 -37.71
CA MET A 582 -10.03 -11.37 -37.83
C MET A 582 -10.87 -10.52 -36.87
N MET A 583 -10.17 -9.76 -36.04
CA MET A 583 -10.72 -8.60 -35.35
C MET A 583 -11.21 -7.62 -36.41
N LYS A 584 -12.52 -7.30 -36.43
CA LYS A 584 -13.04 -6.22 -37.28
C LYS A 584 -12.34 -4.92 -36.91
N VAL A 585 -11.39 -4.47 -37.73
CA VAL A 585 -10.92 -3.09 -37.71
C VAL A 585 -12.04 -2.25 -38.35
N PRO A 586 -12.68 -1.31 -37.65
CA PRO A 586 -13.72 -0.50 -38.26
C PRO A 586 -13.11 0.34 -39.39
N THR A 587 -13.60 0.15 -40.61
CA THR A 587 -13.27 0.99 -41.76
C THR A 587 -13.88 2.38 -41.54
N LYS A 588 -13.11 3.42 -41.90
CA LYS A 588 -13.37 4.86 -41.68
C LYS A 588 -14.69 5.43 -42.24
N SER A 589 -15.60 4.63 -42.82
CA SER A 589 -16.73 5.14 -43.61
C SER A 589 -18.08 5.23 -42.88
N ALA A 590 -18.15 5.06 -41.55
CA ALA A 590 -19.40 5.26 -40.81
C ALA A 590 -19.19 6.05 -39.51
N ILE A 591 -19.08 7.38 -39.63
CA ILE A 591 -19.28 8.31 -38.50
C ILE A 591 -20.42 9.26 -38.90
N PRO A 592 -21.62 9.16 -38.33
CA PRO A 592 -22.59 10.23 -38.43
C PRO A 592 -22.11 11.42 -37.58
N ALA A 593 -22.01 12.58 -38.21
CA ALA A 593 -21.63 13.82 -37.54
C ALA A 593 -22.69 14.22 -36.51
N LYS A 594 -22.27 14.27 -35.24
CA LYS A 594 -22.93 14.82 -34.03
C LYS A 594 -23.29 13.79 -32.96
N THR A 595 -22.26 13.21 -32.33
CA THR A 595 -22.15 13.05 -30.87
C THR A 595 -20.68 12.82 -30.57
N SER A 596 -20.11 13.65 -29.71
CA SER A 596 -18.69 13.74 -29.41
C SER A 596 -18.22 12.60 -28.50
N ARG A 597 -17.38 11.72 -29.07
CA ARG A 597 -16.23 10.94 -28.52
C ARG A 597 -16.29 9.46 -28.94
N PRO A 598 -15.30 8.97 -29.72
CA PRO A 598 -15.30 7.59 -30.19
C PRO A 598 -14.78 6.64 -29.10
N CYS A 599 -15.65 5.75 -28.63
CA CYS A 599 -15.27 4.46 -28.05
C CYS A 599 -15.01 3.47 -29.20
N PHE A 600 -14.19 2.45 -28.95
CA PHE A 600 -13.70 1.41 -29.89
C PHE A 600 -12.50 1.79 -30.79
N MET A 601 -11.34 2.02 -30.18
CA MET A 601 -10.02 1.79 -30.81
C MET A 601 -8.87 1.74 -29.77
N LEU A 602 -8.98 0.85 -28.79
CA LEU A 602 -8.04 0.81 -27.65
C LEU A 602 -7.34 -0.55 -27.57
N LEU A 603 -6.67 -0.95 -28.64
CA LEU A 603 -5.78 -2.12 -28.61
C LEU A 603 -4.57 -2.10 -29.57
N ILE A 604 -4.39 -1.08 -30.41
CA ILE A 604 -3.12 -0.85 -31.15
C ILE A 604 -2.71 0.64 -31.23
N ALA A 605 -3.63 1.59 -30.96
CA ALA A 605 -3.38 3.01 -31.27
C ALA A 605 -2.90 3.89 -30.10
N GLU A 606 -3.08 3.53 -28.82
CA GLU A 606 -2.62 4.39 -27.71
C GLU A 606 -1.13 4.23 -27.35
N GLU A 607 -0.44 3.17 -27.81
CA GLU A 607 1.01 3.01 -27.57
C GLU A 607 1.91 3.56 -28.69
N ILE A 608 1.36 3.84 -29.87
CA ILE A 608 2.14 4.46 -30.98
C ILE A 608 2.06 6.00 -30.94
N VAL A 609 0.99 6.59 -30.41
CA VAL A 609 0.78 8.05 -30.50
C VAL A 609 1.47 8.85 -29.38
N PHE A 610 1.78 8.25 -28.22
CA PHE A 610 2.48 8.97 -27.15
C PHE A 610 3.97 9.22 -27.44
N ALA A 611 4.55 8.54 -28.43
CA ALA A 611 5.93 8.75 -28.88
C ALA A 611 6.09 9.84 -29.96
N TRP A 612 4.99 10.37 -30.52
CA TRP A 612 5.06 11.32 -31.66
C TRP A 612 4.47 12.71 -31.40
N SER A 613 3.81 12.96 -30.25
CA SER A 613 3.16 14.25 -29.97
C SER A 613 3.92 15.21 -29.01
N SER A 614 5.13 14.88 -28.57
CA SER A 614 5.93 15.74 -27.67
C SER A 614 7.15 16.41 -28.31
N ALA A 615 7.38 16.21 -29.61
CA ALA A 615 8.49 16.84 -30.33
C ALA A 615 8.04 18.11 -31.08
N SER A 616 7.89 19.23 -30.35
CA SER A 616 8.07 20.61 -30.87
C SER A 616 8.13 21.61 -29.71
N PHE A 617 9.30 21.78 -29.10
CA PHE A 617 10.00 23.06 -29.09
C PHE A 617 11.47 22.87 -28.68
N SER A 618 12.32 23.35 -29.59
CA SER A 618 13.78 23.40 -29.67
C SER A 618 14.53 23.79 -28.39
N ALA A 619 15.57 23.01 -28.08
CA ALA A 619 17.00 23.41 -28.06
C ALA A 619 17.48 23.86 -26.67
N VAL A 620 18.71 23.68 -26.21
CA VAL A 620 20.06 23.70 -26.81
C VAL A 620 20.95 22.92 -25.78
N VAL A 621 21.98 22.10 -26.09
CA VAL A 621 23.41 22.38 -26.40
C VAL A 621 24.07 20.97 -26.41
N VAL A 622 24.60 20.40 -27.52
CA VAL A 622 25.94 20.60 -28.14
C VAL A 622 27.06 20.08 -27.20
N SER A 623 28.06 19.26 -27.50
CA SER A 623 28.85 18.79 -28.66
C SER A 623 29.46 17.42 -28.24
N VAL A 624 30.00 16.52 -29.08
CA VAL A 624 31.22 16.65 -29.89
C VAL A 624 31.26 15.48 -30.91
N LEU A 625 31.49 15.80 -32.18
CA LEU A 625 32.20 14.97 -33.18
C LEU A 625 33.66 15.48 -33.26
N PRO A 626 34.69 14.78 -33.81
CA PRO A 626 34.65 13.69 -34.81
C PRO A 626 35.72 12.55 -34.63
N PHE A 627 35.83 11.68 -35.65
CA PHE A 627 36.78 10.56 -35.94
C PHE A 627 36.44 9.19 -35.33
N GLY A 628 36.27 8.08 -36.05
CA GLY A 628 36.32 7.77 -37.49
C GLY A 628 36.12 6.26 -37.69
N SER A 629 35.62 5.87 -38.87
CA SER A 629 35.65 4.53 -39.48
C SER A 629 34.69 3.43 -38.99
N THR A 630 33.84 3.01 -39.94
CA THR A 630 33.35 1.64 -40.25
C THR A 630 32.32 0.96 -39.32
N ALA A 631 31.07 0.99 -39.80
CA ALA A 631 30.08 -0.09 -39.92
C ALA A 631 30.02 -1.21 -38.85
N SER A 632 28.89 -1.29 -38.13
CA SER A 632 27.88 -2.36 -38.29
C SER A 632 26.84 -2.34 -37.14
N SER A 633 25.58 -2.58 -37.49
CA SER A 633 24.41 -2.89 -36.63
C SER A 633 24.03 -1.93 -35.48
N CYS A 634 23.08 -1.03 -35.77
CA CYS A 634 22.15 -0.51 -34.75
C CYS A 634 20.87 -1.34 -34.78
N ALA A 635 20.72 -2.29 -33.86
CA ALA A 635 19.44 -2.94 -33.58
C ALA A 635 18.67 -2.07 -32.57
N PHE A 636 17.51 -1.56 -32.98
CA PHE A 636 16.53 -0.96 -32.08
C PHE A 636 15.72 -2.08 -31.44
N SER A 637 15.97 -2.40 -30.17
CA SER A 637 15.10 -3.26 -29.37
C SER A 637 14.01 -2.42 -28.70
N VAL A 638 12.75 -2.65 -29.05
CA VAL A 638 11.59 -2.07 -28.36
C VAL A 638 11.19 -3.04 -27.24
N LEU A 639 11.35 -2.61 -25.99
CA LEU A 639 10.95 -3.38 -24.81
C LEU A 639 9.43 -3.39 -24.65
N TRP A 640 8.80 -4.55 -24.86
CA TRP A 640 7.41 -4.82 -24.49
C TRP A 640 7.38 -5.77 -23.29
N LEU A 641 7.37 -5.20 -22.08
CA LEU A 641 7.19 -5.99 -20.85
C LEU A 641 5.69 -6.30 -20.69
N THR A 642 5.32 -7.58 -20.67
CA THR A 642 3.96 -7.98 -20.28
C THR A 642 3.74 -7.71 -18.78
N PRO A 643 2.57 -7.19 -18.34
CA PRO A 643 2.34 -6.73 -16.97
C PRO A 643 2.51 -7.81 -15.88
N ALA A 644 2.32 -9.08 -16.23
CA ALA A 644 2.49 -10.20 -15.30
C ALA A 644 3.95 -10.30 -14.78
N PHE A 645 4.93 -9.89 -15.59
CA PHE A 645 6.36 -9.86 -15.22
C PHE A 645 6.74 -8.69 -14.33
N ALA A 646 6.03 -7.56 -14.40
CA ALA A 646 6.24 -6.44 -13.48
C ALA A 646 5.86 -6.80 -12.04
N PHE A 647 4.90 -7.71 -11.86
CA PHE A 647 4.44 -8.17 -10.55
C PHE A 647 5.47 -9.10 -9.88
N THR A 648 6.02 -10.06 -10.64
CA THR A 648 7.02 -11.01 -10.13
C THR A 648 8.38 -10.34 -9.88
N SER A 649 8.82 -9.42 -10.76
CA SER A 649 10.11 -8.72 -10.58
C SER A 649 10.15 -7.80 -9.36
N ILE A 650 9.00 -7.31 -8.89
CA ILE A 650 8.91 -6.49 -7.66
C ILE A 650 8.87 -7.37 -6.40
N SER A 651 8.24 -8.54 -6.48
CA SER A 651 8.18 -9.51 -5.38
C SER A 651 9.53 -10.20 -5.13
N SER A 652 10.29 -10.50 -6.19
CA SER A 652 11.57 -11.22 -6.10
C SER A 652 12.77 -10.36 -5.67
N TYR A 653 12.66 -9.03 -5.69
CA TYR A 653 13.76 -8.11 -5.34
C TYR A 653 13.65 -7.47 -3.95
N VAL A 654 12.58 -7.75 -3.19
CA VAL A 654 12.42 -7.27 -1.81
C VAL A 654 11.74 -8.33 -0.94
N PRO A 655 12.50 -9.23 -0.28
CA PRO A 655 11.91 -10.09 0.74
C PRO A 655 11.54 -9.24 1.96
N GLY A 656 10.25 -9.08 2.24
CA GLY A 656 9.79 -8.47 3.51
C GLY A 656 8.59 -7.53 3.48
N LEU A 657 7.88 -7.33 2.36
CA LEU A 657 6.62 -6.58 2.36
C LEU A 657 5.43 -7.49 2.72
N PRO A 658 4.64 -7.19 3.77
CA PRO A 658 3.44 -7.95 4.06
C PRO A 658 2.36 -7.71 2.98
N ASN A 659 1.72 -8.80 2.56
CA ASN A 659 0.56 -8.86 1.66
C ASN A 659 -0.63 -8.10 2.26
N SER A 660 -0.61 -6.77 2.14
CA SER A 660 -1.65 -5.87 2.64
C SER A 660 -1.75 -4.63 1.74
N CYS A 661 -2.09 -4.86 0.47
CA CYS A 661 -2.60 -3.81 -0.43
C CYS A 661 -4.13 -3.87 -0.43
#